data_AF-A0A8T3CIK2-F1
#
_entry.id   AF-A0A8T3CIK2-F1
#
_cell.length_a   1.000
_cell.length_b   1.000
_cell.length_c   1.000
_cell.angle_alpha   90.00
_cell.angle_beta   90.00
_cell.angle_gamma   90.00
#
_symmetry.space_group_name_H-M   'P 1'
#
loop_
_entity.id
_entity.type
_entity.pdbx_description
1 polymer ?
#
loop_
_entity_poly.entity_id
_entity_poly.type
_entity_poly.pdbx_seq_one_letter_code
_entity_poly.pdbx_strand_id
1 'polypeptide(L)'
;MKLSEFPEIKALDVTILSSRTEVSPCLRVTAASDKMKAAADAVNKQVTCIVNERHTYSKAGESKVLEKHQAALKARAKEFECKLYLTREEKPQTNLGPIERYEAILSKEGYLPAHLIDKRISSPQNETSLPAQKPNENTPPLLPPKSVAGQKVVIGGVTVLLNKGDITKEAVDAIVNSNNVNLDLDTGVSGAILRAAGKSVVDECTKLGTQKADGVVVTGGGNLNCKHIIQMVGPNTAADIVTSIEKVLQVCESKQITTVSIPAIGTGRGNIKPEDSIQAVLNGLENHLSQVTSSCIKTVFIVAFDQKVFDSFHAYFVKRNQKSPRSQQAGAPRYLFHLLSRWAQLPANQVKIHGIRVEVKKGDITTETVRGIVNTTNKDLNLKGGVSGAMFRAAGSLVEEECKKFVKEKGPLGDNGVAVTSGGALQCDFIIHMAGPHTLAEVTDRVEKVLESCEKQGVTTVSFPAVGTGGGKLNATDVSIAMLRGFDNHLSQHSPTVLKLIYIVIDKDNVLQGFLQGLRQWSNIPLDNSSDADDEDEGSEGEDNWSTTCEVDDEGGESSIEIIIGPMKVKVLCGDIIDEKTDAIVNSTNTSLTLNSGVSGAILRAAGQEVVKECKALGTQPDDGVVVTKPGKLQSKHIIHMVGQTKAKDITNSMYKVLGTCETIKAQSVSFPALGTGAGKLGGFEVAGAMIDAVSNFVLDKPKSSLKAIHIVLFQKKMMSDFEQVMKKFKKVTPNPGLAATPQKKLYATLPNLSRSQTSSDTTITNLADTTASVTFPVMVAEVYGVSAANLAQVKRCLDELVAEECTSQDVETEHLHLLTESEKQAIAAMSQKDQVKIQVLQNKLKVTGKTNDVLLAIQHIKDSLQRARERENLEREEKRLKKTICWEVEKSQSWKHLDTRTNYNMELAFHKKDQLWTYQDRGVSFTVDFKNMTQKDSRGNTMKIKRTLLGDSETAIIDPPPTWTKLGGKDLDVIALTSESEEFKTISAEFLLSCQFHTQESGKLIEVVQIQRIQNQEQWQRYAVSKQAVDRKYPKSTNEQFLYHGTTKDTCQKINKNGFNRSFCGRNATKFGNGTYFAKQAYYSCHNSYSKPDEEGLKYIYRARVLTGKPCIGNKGMKEPSPVDPNNDQAGLHDCAVDNLQNPFIFVIFCDSGAYPDYLITFKLV
;
A
#
# COMPACT_ATOMS: atom_id res chain seq x y z
N MET A 1 -18.57 -47.20 -46.01
CA MET A 1 -19.99 -46.77 -45.86
C MET A 1 -20.92 -47.98 -46.04
N LYS A 2 -22.26 -47.85 -46.00
CA LYS A 2 -23.15 -48.89 -46.57
C LYS A 2 -23.43 -48.50 -48.02
N LEU A 3 -22.72 -49.11 -48.96
CA LEU A 3 -22.75 -48.69 -50.37
C LEU A 3 -24.10 -48.99 -51.04
N SER A 4 -24.83 -50.00 -50.59
CA SER A 4 -26.19 -50.35 -51.05
C SER A 4 -27.29 -49.36 -50.62
N GLU A 5 -26.99 -48.35 -49.79
CA GLU A 5 -27.96 -47.32 -49.40
C GLU A 5 -27.93 -46.08 -50.32
N PHE A 6 -26.91 -45.95 -51.18
CA PHE A 6 -26.80 -44.86 -52.16
C PHE A 6 -27.84 -45.00 -53.29
N PRO A 7 -28.55 -43.93 -53.72
CA PRO A 7 -29.59 -44.02 -54.75
C PRO A 7 -29.12 -44.66 -56.07
N GLU A 8 -27.94 -44.27 -56.57
CA GLU A 8 -27.36 -44.81 -57.82
C GLU A 8 -27.12 -46.34 -57.77
N ILE A 9 -26.79 -46.86 -56.59
CA ILE A 9 -26.47 -48.28 -56.38
C ILE A 9 -27.75 -49.06 -56.03
N LYS A 10 -28.62 -48.46 -55.21
CA LYS A 10 -29.91 -49.04 -54.79
C LYS A 10 -30.87 -49.24 -55.96
N ALA A 11 -30.83 -48.37 -56.98
CA ALA A 11 -31.63 -48.51 -58.20
C ALA A 11 -31.19 -49.69 -59.10
N LEU A 12 -29.99 -50.25 -58.90
CA LEU A 12 -29.46 -51.37 -59.68
C LEU A 12 -29.79 -52.75 -59.07
N ASP A 13 -30.39 -52.79 -57.87
CA ASP A 13 -30.74 -53.99 -57.10
C ASP A 13 -29.55 -54.93 -56.84
N VAL A 14 -28.52 -54.40 -56.18
CA VAL A 14 -27.22 -55.07 -56.02
C VAL A 14 -26.91 -55.42 -54.58
N THR A 15 -26.40 -56.63 -54.36
CA THR A 15 -25.88 -57.07 -53.06
C THR A 15 -24.38 -56.79 -53.00
N ILE A 16 -23.92 -56.13 -51.93
CA ILE A 16 -22.51 -55.79 -51.72
C ILE A 16 -22.05 -56.38 -50.40
N LEU A 17 -21.04 -57.24 -50.44
CA LEU A 17 -20.45 -57.92 -49.29
C LEU A 17 -18.95 -57.60 -49.19
N SER A 18 -18.45 -57.44 -47.97
CA SER A 18 -17.01 -57.39 -47.71
C SER A 18 -16.40 -58.77 -47.95
N SER A 19 -15.30 -58.82 -48.70
CA SER A 19 -14.54 -60.04 -48.99
C SER A 19 -13.03 -59.78 -48.88
N ARG A 20 -12.22 -60.82 -49.06
CA ARG A 20 -10.76 -60.74 -49.00
C ARG A 20 -10.18 -61.76 -49.98
N THR A 21 -9.24 -61.31 -50.79
CA THR A 21 -8.32 -62.16 -51.56
C THR A 21 -7.05 -62.39 -50.73
N GLU A 22 -6.19 -63.31 -51.16
CA GLU A 22 -4.90 -63.57 -50.49
C GLU A 22 -4.01 -62.32 -50.37
N VAL A 23 -4.19 -61.32 -51.23
CA VAL A 23 -3.33 -60.13 -51.33
C VAL A 23 -4.02 -58.85 -50.82
N SER A 24 -5.36 -58.78 -50.76
CA SER A 24 -6.07 -57.54 -50.39
C SER A 24 -7.52 -57.74 -49.90
N PRO A 25 -8.04 -56.86 -49.02
CA PRO A 25 -9.47 -56.75 -48.78
C PRO A 25 -10.19 -56.17 -50.01
N CYS A 26 -11.36 -56.69 -50.34
CA CYS A 26 -12.13 -56.29 -51.52
C CYS A 26 -13.64 -56.27 -51.26
N LEU A 27 -14.42 -55.75 -52.21
CA LEU A 27 -15.88 -55.80 -52.18
C LEU A 27 -16.37 -56.80 -53.22
N ARG A 28 -17.16 -57.79 -52.79
CA ARG A 28 -17.90 -58.68 -53.68
C ARG A 28 -19.24 -58.03 -53.98
N VAL A 29 -19.41 -57.60 -55.22
CA VAL A 29 -20.68 -57.11 -55.77
C VAL A 29 -21.37 -58.27 -56.48
N THR A 30 -22.67 -58.44 -56.23
CA THR A 30 -23.53 -59.41 -56.90
C THR A 30 -24.74 -58.66 -57.48
N ALA A 31 -24.98 -58.83 -58.77
CA ALA A 31 -26.05 -58.19 -59.52
C ALA A 31 -26.55 -59.12 -60.64
N ALA A 32 -27.65 -58.77 -61.30
CA ALA A 32 -28.05 -59.42 -62.55
C ALA A 32 -27.00 -59.19 -63.66
N SER A 33 -26.83 -60.16 -64.57
CA SER A 33 -25.71 -60.20 -65.53
C SER A 33 -25.66 -58.97 -66.45
N ASP A 34 -26.84 -58.52 -66.92
CA ASP A 34 -27.06 -57.30 -67.70
C ASP A 34 -26.65 -56.02 -66.96
N LYS A 35 -26.76 -56.02 -65.63
CA LYS A 35 -26.45 -54.86 -64.76
C LYS A 35 -25.06 -54.93 -64.15
N MET A 36 -24.38 -56.08 -64.18
CA MET A 36 -23.17 -56.33 -63.40
C MET A 36 -22.03 -55.34 -63.70
N LYS A 37 -21.88 -54.90 -64.95
CA LYS A 37 -20.90 -53.86 -65.29
C LYS A 37 -21.28 -52.49 -64.68
N ALA A 38 -22.52 -52.04 -64.89
CA ALA A 38 -23.00 -50.78 -64.32
C ALA A 38 -22.97 -50.79 -62.77
N ALA A 39 -23.23 -51.94 -62.16
CA ALA A 39 -23.09 -52.17 -60.72
C ALA A 39 -21.64 -52.02 -60.25
N ALA A 40 -20.69 -52.66 -60.93
CA ALA A 40 -19.26 -52.54 -60.62
C ALA A 40 -18.76 -51.11 -60.81
N ASP A 41 -19.11 -50.46 -61.92
CA ASP A 41 -18.72 -49.08 -62.24
C ASP A 41 -19.32 -48.07 -61.23
N ALA A 42 -20.59 -48.22 -60.85
CA ALA A 42 -21.24 -47.38 -59.84
C ALA A 42 -20.64 -47.59 -58.43
N VAL A 43 -20.37 -48.84 -58.03
CA VAL A 43 -19.70 -49.12 -56.75
C VAL A 43 -18.28 -48.58 -56.74
N ASN A 44 -17.52 -48.72 -57.83
CA ASN A 44 -16.15 -48.22 -57.92
C ASN A 44 -16.09 -46.69 -57.93
N LYS A 45 -17.01 -46.02 -58.64
CA LYS A 45 -17.22 -44.56 -58.59
C LYS A 45 -17.50 -44.09 -57.16
N GLN A 46 -18.44 -44.72 -56.46
CA GLN A 46 -18.79 -44.32 -55.09
C GLN A 46 -17.68 -44.65 -54.07
N VAL A 47 -16.88 -45.70 -54.29
CA VAL A 47 -15.71 -46.03 -53.46
C VAL A 47 -14.55 -45.05 -53.69
N THR A 48 -14.27 -44.67 -54.94
CA THR A 48 -13.22 -43.69 -55.28
C THR A 48 -13.56 -42.27 -54.82
N CYS A 49 -14.83 -41.97 -54.55
CA CYS A 49 -15.25 -40.72 -53.89
C CYS A 49 -15.08 -40.73 -52.36
N ILE A 50 -14.74 -41.85 -51.72
CA ILE A 50 -14.54 -41.87 -50.26
C ILE A 50 -13.16 -41.33 -49.91
N VAL A 51 -13.13 -40.18 -49.24
CA VAL A 51 -11.95 -39.60 -48.62
C VAL A 51 -11.92 -39.90 -47.12
N ASN A 52 -10.72 -39.93 -46.54
CA ASN A 52 -10.53 -40.06 -45.10
C ASN A 52 -9.56 -39.01 -44.54
N GLU A 53 -9.79 -38.60 -43.30
CA GLU A 53 -8.87 -37.80 -42.50
C GLU A 53 -8.59 -38.48 -41.16
N ARG A 54 -7.35 -38.40 -40.69
CA ARG A 54 -6.92 -38.90 -39.37
C ARG A 54 -6.45 -37.73 -38.51
N HIS A 55 -7.14 -37.52 -37.39
CA HIS A 55 -6.87 -36.45 -36.44
C HIS A 55 -6.42 -37.02 -35.10
N THR A 56 -5.40 -36.42 -34.48
CA THR A 56 -4.78 -36.94 -33.24
C THR A 56 -4.94 -35.95 -32.10
N TYR A 57 -5.50 -36.42 -30.99
CA TYR A 57 -5.73 -35.67 -29.76
C TYR A 57 -4.90 -36.31 -28.65
N SER A 58 -3.96 -35.55 -28.08
CA SER A 58 -2.87 -36.08 -27.24
C SER A 58 -2.48 -35.16 -26.09
N LYS A 59 -3.29 -34.13 -25.80
CA LYS A 59 -3.10 -33.26 -24.63
C LYS A 59 -3.92 -33.81 -23.45
N ALA A 60 -3.62 -33.30 -22.26
CA ALA A 60 -4.38 -33.56 -21.05
C ALA A 60 -5.90 -33.35 -21.26
N GLY A 61 -6.71 -34.25 -20.71
CA GLY A 61 -8.17 -34.25 -20.82
C GLY A 61 -8.76 -34.70 -22.17
N GLU A 62 -8.07 -34.51 -23.31
CA GLU A 62 -8.69 -34.67 -24.64
C GLU A 62 -9.23 -36.09 -24.88
N SER A 63 -8.46 -37.13 -24.53
CA SER A 63 -8.91 -38.52 -24.64
C SER A 63 -10.18 -38.78 -23.81
N LYS A 64 -10.22 -38.32 -22.54
CA LYS A 64 -11.39 -38.45 -21.66
C LYS A 64 -12.64 -37.77 -22.24
N VAL A 65 -12.49 -36.59 -22.84
CA VAL A 65 -13.62 -35.84 -23.42
C VAL A 65 -14.20 -36.57 -24.64
N LEU A 66 -13.34 -37.00 -25.56
CA LEU A 66 -13.77 -37.72 -26.77
C LEU A 66 -14.33 -39.13 -26.46
N GLU A 67 -13.76 -39.81 -25.47
CA GLU A 67 -14.21 -41.13 -24.99
C GLU A 67 -15.61 -41.03 -24.32
N LYS A 68 -15.81 -40.03 -23.43
CA LYS A 68 -17.10 -39.71 -22.78
C LYS A 68 -18.22 -39.45 -23.80
N HIS A 69 -17.93 -38.70 -24.87
CA HIS A 69 -18.92 -38.23 -25.83
C HIS A 69 -18.98 -39.04 -27.13
N GLN A 70 -18.27 -40.16 -27.20
CA GLN A 70 -18.12 -40.98 -28.41
C GLN A 70 -19.45 -41.28 -29.13
N ALA A 71 -20.53 -41.56 -28.41
CA ALA A 71 -21.83 -41.87 -28.99
C ALA A 71 -22.46 -40.66 -29.70
N ALA A 72 -22.45 -39.49 -29.05
CA ALA A 72 -22.97 -38.25 -29.62
C ALA A 72 -22.13 -37.79 -30.83
N LEU A 73 -20.80 -37.88 -30.73
CA LEU A 73 -19.89 -37.58 -31.84
C LEU A 73 -20.13 -38.50 -33.05
N LYS A 74 -20.37 -39.79 -32.83
CA LYS A 74 -20.70 -40.75 -33.91
C LYS A 74 -22.09 -40.53 -34.51
N ALA A 75 -23.07 -40.04 -33.75
CA ALA A 75 -24.36 -39.62 -34.27
C ALA A 75 -24.25 -38.35 -35.12
N ARG A 76 -23.61 -37.30 -34.61
CA ARG A 76 -23.39 -36.03 -35.30
C ARG A 76 -22.50 -36.17 -36.54
N ALA A 77 -21.55 -37.11 -36.56
CA ALA A 77 -20.83 -37.47 -37.78
C ALA A 77 -21.74 -38.06 -38.87
N LYS A 78 -22.74 -38.87 -38.48
CA LYS A 78 -23.72 -39.47 -39.40
C LYS A 78 -24.67 -38.42 -40.00
N GLU A 79 -24.99 -37.36 -39.26
CA GLU A 79 -25.77 -36.21 -39.75
C GLU A 79 -25.07 -35.49 -40.92
N PHE A 80 -23.73 -35.44 -40.89
CA PHE A 80 -22.89 -34.95 -42.01
C PHE A 80 -22.49 -36.04 -43.01
N GLU A 81 -23.25 -37.14 -43.10
CA GLU A 81 -23.00 -38.31 -43.98
C GLU A 81 -21.65 -39.02 -43.78
N CYS A 82 -20.93 -38.71 -42.70
CA CYS A 82 -19.61 -39.25 -42.39
C CYS A 82 -19.68 -40.43 -41.41
N LYS A 83 -18.59 -41.19 -41.33
CA LYS A 83 -18.34 -42.18 -40.28
C LYS A 83 -17.10 -41.81 -39.48
N LEU A 84 -17.29 -41.59 -38.19
CA LEU A 84 -16.23 -41.37 -37.21
C LEU A 84 -15.87 -42.69 -36.50
N TYR A 85 -14.59 -43.01 -36.50
CA TYR A 85 -13.97 -44.02 -35.64
C TYR A 85 -13.08 -43.31 -34.64
N LEU A 86 -13.20 -43.67 -33.36
CA LEU A 86 -12.33 -43.20 -32.28
C LEU A 86 -11.57 -44.43 -31.77
N THR A 87 -10.25 -44.35 -31.79
CA THR A 87 -9.33 -45.43 -31.39
C THR A 87 -8.30 -44.85 -30.44
N ARG A 88 -8.14 -45.48 -29.28
CA ARG A 88 -7.16 -45.09 -28.27
C ARG A 88 -5.83 -45.80 -28.53
N GLU A 89 -4.76 -45.04 -28.70
CA GLU A 89 -3.41 -45.55 -28.85
C GLU A 89 -2.68 -45.51 -27.50
N GLU A 90 -2.23 -46.68 -27.04
CA GLU A 90 -1.37 -46.80 -25.87
C GLU A 90 0.09 -46.80 -26.31
N LYS A 91 0.89 -45.84 -25.82
CA LYS A 91 2.33 -45.80 -26.10
C LYS A 91 3.07 -46.84 -25.26
N PRO A 92 3.92 -47.69 -25.84
CA PRO A 92 4.85 -48.51 -25.08
C PRO A 92 5.78 -47.64 -24.21
N GLN A 93 6.06 -48.10 -22.99
CA GLN A 93 7.08 -47.51 -22.13
C GLN A 93 8.48 -48.04 -22.45
N THR A 94 9.49 -47.42 -21.84
CA THR A 94 10.92 -47.78 -21.78
C THR A 94 11.82 -47.37 -22.95
N ASN A 95 13.12 -47.28 -22.65
CA ASN A 95 14.16 -46.64 -23.45
C ASN A 95 14.80 -47.63 -24.44
N LEU A 96 15.22 -47.15 -25.62
CA LEU A 96 16.44 -47.60 -26.33
C LEU A 96 16.78 -46.62 -27.47
N GLY A 97 18.03 -46.69 -27.98
CA GLY A 97 18.57 -45.73 -28.95
C GLY A 97 18.18 -46.00 -30.42
N PRO A 98 18.41 -45.05 -31.35
CA PRO A 98 17.95 -45.17 -32.75
C PRO A 98 18.61 -46.27 -33.59
N ILE A 99 19.76 -46.79 -33.17
CA ILE A 99 20.62 -47.66 -33.99
C ILE A 99 20.11 -49.11 -34.02
N GLU A 100 19.66 -49.65 -32.88
CA GLU A 100 19.24 -51.07 -32.75
C GLU A 100 17.90 -51.38 -33.45
N ARG A 101 17.18 -50.38 -33.98
CA ARG A 101 15.97 -50.59 -34.80
C ARG A 101 16.25 -50.82 -36.28
N TYR A 102 17.47 -50.61 -36.77
CA TYR A 102 17.77 -50.67 -38.21
C TYR A 102 18.30 -52.04 -38.70
N GLU A 103 18.83 -52.89 -37.81
CA GLU A 103 19.47 -54.16 -38.21
C GLU A 103 18.50 -55.37 -38.24
N ALA A 104 17.25 -55.20 -37.80
CA ALA A 104 16.30 -56.31 -37.61
C ALA A 104 15.43 -56.66 -38.84
N ILE A 105 15.47 -55.88 -39.94
CA ILE A 105 14.51 -56.02 -41.07
C ILE A 105 15.18 -56.10 -42.46
N LEU A 106 16.44 -55.68 -42.64
CA LEU A 106 17.11 -55.64 -43.95
C LEU A 106 18.32 -56.60 -44.08
N SER A 107 18.20 -57.79 -43.50
CA SER A 107 19.06 -58.95 -43.82
C SER A 107 18.56 -59.70 -45.07
N LYS A 108 18.45 -59.01 -46.21
CA LYS A 108 18.29 -59.59 -47.55
C LYS A 108 18.73 -58.63 -48.66
N GLU A 109 19.87 -58.95 -49.28
CA GLU A 109 20.29 -58.68 -50.67
C GLU A 109 19.97 -57.29 -51.29
N GLY A 110 20.94 -56.42 -51.64
CA GLY A 110 22.40 -56.44 -51.51
C GLY A 110 23.09 -55.33 -52.36
N TYR A 111 24.41 -55.17 -52.19
CA TYR A 111 25.35 -54.29 -52.95
C TYR A 111 25.37 -52.75 -52.68
N LEU A 112 26.50 -52.15 -53.12
CA LEU A 112 27.15 -50.86 -52.80
C LEU A 112 27.84 -50.32 -54.10
N PRO A 113 28.66 -49.22 -54.16
CA PRO A 113 28.98 -48.12 -53.20
C PRO A 113 29.04 -46.66 -53.78
N ALA A 114 29.08 -45.64 -52.87
CA ALA A 114 29.89 -44.38 -52.89
C ALA A 114 29.83 -43.39 -54.12
N HIS A 115 30.38 -42.15 -54.13
CA HIS A 115 31.58 -41.57 -53.47
C HIS A 115 31.68 -40.01 -53.56
N LEU A 116 32.63 -39.38 -52.82
CA LEU A 116 33.22 -38.01 -52.95
C LEU A 116 32.41 -36.75 -52.49
N ILE A 117 32.98 -35.53 -52.39
CA ILE A 117 34.08 -35.00 -51.51
C ILE A 117 34.22 -33.44 -51.61
N ASP A 118 34.24 -32.74 -50.46
CA ASP A 118 35.04 -31.53 -50.05
C ASP A 118 35.07 -30.17 -50.85
N LYS A 119 35.48 -29.10 -50.10
CA LYS A 119 36.09 -27.78 -50.47
C LYS A 119 35.28 -26.50 -50.85
N ARG A 120 35.32 -25.54 -49.90
CA ARG A 120 35.84 -24.11 -49.93
C ARG A 120 35.63 -23.18 -51.15
N ILE A 121 35.43 -21.85 -50.92
CA ILE A 121 36.39 -20.72 -51.22
C ILE A 121 35.77 -19.27 -51.18
N SER A 122 36.56 -18.27 -50.74
CA SER A 122 36.56 -16.80 -51.03
C SER A 122 35.63 -15.75 -50.39
N SER A 123 36.20 -14.54 -50.27
CA SER A 123 35.62 -13.19 -50.08
C SER A 123 36.25 -12.23 -51.13
N PRO A 124 35.66 -11.04 -51.43
CA PRO A 124 36.22 -9.71 -51.05
C PRO A 124 35.11 -8.71 -50.56
N GLN A 125 35.32 -7.55 -49.88
CA GLN A 125 36.10 -6.31 -50.15
C GLN A 125 35.59 -5.47 -51.37
N ASN A 126 35.57 -4.11 -51.39
CA ASN A 126 36.15 -3.07 -50.50
C ASN A 126 35.53 -1.62 -50.66
N GLU A 127 35.77 -0.72 -49.68
CA GLU A 127 35.96 0.78 -49.78
C GLU A 127 34.90 1.74 -50.41
N THR A 128 34.89 3.10 -50.36
CA THR A 128 35.63 4.29 -49.76
C THR A 128 34.65 5.53 -49.80
N SER A 129 34.83 6.80 -49.34
CA SER A 129 35.56 7.62 -48.32
C SER A 129 35.02 9.11 -48.41
N LEU A 130 35.59 10.11 -47.70
CA LEU A 130 35.10 11.53 -47.55
C LEU A 130 35.99 12.60 -48.26
N PRO A 131 35.57 13.89 -48.39
CA PRO A 131 36.11 14.98 -47.51
C PRO A 131 35.15 16.21 -47.26
N ALA A 132 35.63 17.34 -46.70
CA ALA A 132 34.82 18.51 -46.27
C ALA A 132 35.60 19.88 -46.29
N GLN A 133 34.90 21.04 -46.21
CA GLN A 133 35.49 22.38 -45.89
C GLN A 133 34.46 23.50 -45.47
N LYS A 134 34.94 24.74 -45.22
CA LYS A 134 34.32 25.97 -44.63
C LYS A 134 35.06 27.23 -45.21
N PRO A 135 34.78 28.52 -44.88
CA PRO A 135 33.64 29.22 -44.21
C PRO A 135 33.12 30.48 -45.00
N ASN A 136 32.18 31.28 -44.45
CA ASN A 136 32.34 32.75 -44.22
C ASN A 136 31.16 33.36 -43.38
N GLU A 137 31.24 34.63 -43.00
CA GLU A 137 30.30 35.36 -42.11
C GLU A 137 29.43 36.44 -42.81
N ASN A 138 28.25 36.73 -42.26
CA ASN A 138 27.61 38.07 -42.19
C ASN A 138 26.25 38.02 -41.44
N THR A 139 25.84 39.12 -40.77
CA THR A 139 24.61 39.22 -39.94
C THR A 139 24.22 40.71 -39.82
N PRO A 140 22.99 41.16 -40.15
CA PRO A 140 21.87 41.20 -39.18
C PRO A 140 20.45 41.09 -39.82
N PRO A 141 19.33 41.24 -39.06
CA PRO A 141 19.14 41.18 -37.61
C PRO A 141 18.37 39.91 -37.16
N LEU A 142 18.10 39.79 -35.86
CA LEU A 142 17.54 38.58 -35.23
C LEU A 142 16.03 38.41 -35.46
N LEU A 143 15.66 37.34 -36.18
CA LEU A 143 14.42 36.60 -35.92
C LEU A 143 14.71 35.50 -34.87
N PRO A 144 13.74 35.11 -34.02
CA PRO A 144 13.93 34.01 -33.08
C PRO A 144 14.27 32.72 -33.84
N PRO A 145 15.26 31.93 -33.40
CA PRO A 145 15.77 30.80 -34.17
C PRO A 145 14.71 29.71 -34.32
N LYS A 146 14.60 29.15 -35.54
CA LYS A 146 13.76 27.97 -35.81
C LYS A 146 14.23 26.82 -34.92
N SER A 147 13.43 26.46 -33.92
CA SER A 147 13.79 25.48 -32.89
C SER A 147 14.18 24.14 -33.52
N VAL A 148 15.40 23.66 -33.23
CA VAL A 148 15.87 22.36 -33.73
C VAL A 148 15.06 21.24 -33.07
N ALA A 149 14.70 20.22 -33.86
CA ALA A 149 13.91 19.09 -33.39
C ALA A 149 14.59 18.38 -32.20
N GLY A 150 13.94 18.42 -31.04
CA GLY A 150 14.46 17.88 -29.78
C GLY A 150 14.54 18.91 -28.65
N GLN A 151 14.72 20.20 -28.94
CA GLN A 151 15.08 21.23 -27.94
C GLN A 151 13.90 21.88 -27.19
N LYS A 152 12.66 21.44 -27.42
CA LYS A 152 11.45 21.96 -26.74
C LYS A 152 10.75 20.88 -25.92
N VAL A 153 10.31 21.20 -24.72
CA VAL A 153 9.40 20.41 -23.87
C VAL A 153 8.23 21.32 -23.44
N VAL A 154 7.10 20.75 -23.04
CA VAL A 154 5.97 21.50 -22.43
C VAL A 154 5.60 20.83 -21.11
N ILE A 155 5.45 21.63 -20.05
CA ILE A 155 5.16 21.18 -18.67
C ILE A 155 4.11 22.12 -18.08
N GLY A 156 2.98 21.60 -17.60
CA GLY A 156 1.91 22.42 -17.00
C GLY A 156 1.31 23.51 -17.91
N GLY A 157 1.54 23.44 -19.22
CA GLY A 157 1.21 24.50 -20.19
C GLY A 157 2.36 25.46 -20.50
N VAL A 158 3.36 25.53 -19.62
CA VAL A 158 4.59 26.33 -19.80
C VAL A 158 5.50 25.68 -20.86
N THR A 159 6.01 26.48 -21.79
CA THR A 159 7.00 26.03 -22.78
C THR A 159 8.40 26.06 -22.17
N VAL A 160 9.15 24.96 -22.27
CA VAL A 160 10.56 24.89 -21.86
C VAL A 160 11.43 24.73 -23.10
N LEU A 161 12.46 25.57 -23.25
CA LEU A 161 13.37 25.60 -24.40
C LEU A 161 14.82 25.43 -23.94
N LEU A 162 15.59 24.59 -24.64
CA LEU A 162 17.01 24.37 -24.37
C LEU A 162 17.86 25.16 -25.39
N ASN A 163 18.51 26.22 -24.93
CA ASN A 163 19.39 27.07 -25.72
C ASN A 163 20.87 26.71 -25.46
N LYS A 164 21.70 26.70 -26.51
CA LYS A 164 23.16 26.83 -26.35
C LYS A 164 23.52 28.30 -26.46
N GLY A 165 24.10 28.89 -25.42
CA GLY A 165 24.42 30.33 -25.44
C GLY A 165 25.03 30.88 -24.16
N ASP A 166 25.24 32.20 -24.17
CA ASP A 166 25.65 33.01 -23.03
C ASP A 166 24.40 33.66 -22.43
N ILE A 167 24.10 33.35 -21.16
CA ILE A 167 22.93 33.88 -20.45
C ILE A 167 22.95 35.41 -20.31
N THR A 168 24.12 36.06 -20.43
CA THR A 168 24.25 37.53 -20.45
C THR A 168 23.79 38.17 -21.78
N LYS A 169 23.26 37.38 -22.71
CA LYS A 169 22.73 37.81 -24.03
C LYS A 169 21.27 37.41 -24.24
N GLU A 170 20.65 36.74 -23.27
CA GLU A 170 19.22 36.38 -23.33
C GLU A 170 18.34 37.64 -23.21
N ALA A 171 17.14 37.59 -23.79
CA ALA A 171 16.18 38.69 -23.86
C ALA A 171 14.83 38.23 -23.26
N VAL A 172 14.64 38.47 -21.97
CA VAL A 172 13.56 37.90 -21.15
C VAL A 172 13.20 38.82 -19.99
N ASP A 173 12.04 38.65 -19.36
CA ASP A 173 11.65 39.44 -18.18
C ASP A 173 12.66 39.29 -17.03
N ALA A 174 13.16 38.07 -16.80
CA ALA A 174 14.17 37.81 -15.77
C ALA A 174 15.21 36.73 -16.15
N ILE A 175 16.42 36.84 -15.61
CA ILE A 175 17.41 35.76 -15.63
C ILE A 175 17.72 35.26 -14.21
N VAL A 176 18.11 34.00 -14.08
CA VAL A 176 18.51 33.40 -12.80
C VAL A 176 20.03 33.43 -12.65
N ASN A 177 20.52 34.02 -11.56
CA ASN A 177 21.95 33.99 -11.21
C ASN A 177 22.19 33.01 -10.06
N SER A 178 23.05 32.02 -10.27
CA SER A 178 23.53 31.11 -9.22
C SER A 178 24.78 31.69 -8.57
N ASN A 179 24.57 32.37 -7.44
CA ASN A 179 25.55 33.20 -6.73
C ASN A 179 26.00 32.51 -5.42
N ASN A 180 26.83 33.13 -4.59
CA ASN A 180 27.14 32.65 -3.23
C ASN A 180 26.22 33.32 -2.18
N VAL A 181 26.41 33.03 -0.90
CA VAL A 181 25.62 33.64 0.19
C VAL A 181 25.80 35.15 0.32
N ASN A 182 26.94 35.73 -0.08
CA ASN A 182 27.20 37.17 0.02
C ASN A 182 26.76 37.95 -1.23
N LEU A 183 26.26 37.25 -2.25
CA LEU A 183 25.91 37.78 -3.57
C LEU A 183 27.09 38.39 -4.38
N ASP A 184 28.33 38.14 -3.94
CA ASP A 184 29.58 38.75 -4.46
C ASP A 184 30.39 37.82 -5.39
N LEU A 185 29.80 36.72 -5.90
CA LEU A 185 30.53 35.68 -6.63
C LEU A 185 31.03 36.14 -8.01
N ASP A 186 32.25 36.66 -8.03
CA ASP A 186 32.99 37.16 -9.20
C ASP A 186 33.38 36.11 -10.27
N THR A 187 33.09 34.83 -10.03
CA THR A 187 33.61 33.69 -10.80
C THR A 187 32.51 32.87 -11.48
N GLY A 188 32.88 32.16 -12.55
CA GLY A 188 31.95 31.34 -13.35
C GLY A 188 30.84 32.17 -14.01
N VAL A 189 29.66 31.57 -14.14
CA VAL A 189 28.46 32.22 -14.71
C VAL A 189 28.04 33.44 -13.89
N SER A 190 28.15 33.37 -12.56
CA SER A 190 27.77 34.49 -11.68
C SER A 190 28.64 35.72 -11.92
N GLY A 191 29.96 35.53 -12.00
CA GLY A 191 30.89 36.58 -12.37
C GLY A 191 30.63 37.18 -13.76
N ALA A 192 30.21 36.37 -14.72
CA ALA A 192 29.83 36.86 -16.04
C ALA A 192 28.55 37.73 -15.97
N ILE A 193 27.52 37.27 -15.26
CA ILE A 193 26.28 38.04 -15.02
C ILE A 193 26.57 39.36 -14.31
N LEU A 194 27.31 39.35 -13.19
CA LEU A 194 27.60 40.56 -12.42
C LEU A 194 28.44 41.57 -13.21
N ARG A 195 29.47 41.13 -13.96
CA ARG A 195 30.25 42.02 -14.85
C ARG A 195 29.41 42.61 -15.98
N ALA A 196 28.50 41.82 -16.57
CA ALA A 196 27.67 42.25 -17.69
C ALA A 196 26.48 43.13 -17.26
N ALA A 197 25.94 42.92 -16.05
CA ALA A 197 24.93 43.79 -15.43
C ALA A 197 25.51 45.12 -14.95
N GLY A 198 26.79 45.14 -14.55
CA GLY A 198 27.50 46.35 -14.16
C GLY A 198 27.28 46.76 -12.70
N LYS A 199 27.87 47.91 -12.33
CA LYS A 199 28.04 48.30 -10.93
C LYS A 199 26.74 48.49 -10.15
N SER A 200 25.64 48.90 -10.79
CA SER A 200 24.35 49.08 -10.09
C SER A 200 23.88 47.79 -9.43
N VAL A 201 23.96 46.66 -10.14
CA VAL A 201 23.55 45.34 -9.62
C VAL A 201 24.51 44.82 -8.55
N VAL A 202 25.81 45.13 -8.66
CA VAL A 202 26.79 44.81 -7.61
C VAL A 202 26.50 45.61 -6.33
N ASP A 203 26.13 46.88 -6.46
CA ASP A 203 25.76 47.74 -5.33
C ASP A 203 24.40 47.34 -4.72
N GLU A 204 23.44 46.90 -5.54
CA GLU A 204 22.19 46.27 -5.07
C GLU A 204 22.46 44.97 -4.30
N CYS A 205 23.28 44.05 -4.83
CA CYS A 205 23.70 42.83 -4.12
C CYS A 205 24.39 43.15 -2.79
N THR A 206 25.29 44.14 -2.79
CA THR A 206 25.99 44.60 -1.57
C THR A 206 25.01 45.16 -0.54
N LYS A 207 23.96 45.88 -0.97
CA LYS A 207 22.90 46.42 -0.11
C LYS A 207 21.93 45.34 0.40
N LEU A 208 21.67 44.29 -0.37
CA LEU A 208 20.87 43.14 0.04
C LEU A 208 21.61 42.27 1.08
N GLY A 209 22.95 42.25 1.03
CA GLY A 209 23.81 41.61 2.03
C GLY A 209 23.74 40.08 2.03
N THR A 210 24.29 39.47 3.08
CA THR A 210 24.39 38.00 3.19
C THR A 210 23.02 37.33 3.30
N GLN A 211 22.73 36.47 2.33
CA GLN A 211 21.52 35.65 2.22
C GLN A 211 21.64 34.32 2.96
N LYS A 212 20.49 33.72 3.26
CA LYS A 212 20.38 32.35 3.79
C LYS A 212 20.87 31.33 2.74
N ALA A 213 21.29 30.15 3.17
CA ALA A 213 21.87 29.12 2.29
C ALA A 213 20.93 28.63 1.17
N ASP A 214 19.63 28.86 1.30
CA ASP A 214 18.56 28.57 0.35
C ASP A 214 17.82 29.85 -0.11
N GLY A 215 18.49 31.00 0.00
CA GLY A 215 17.95 32.33 -0.28
C GLY A 215 17.79 32.61 -1.77
N VAL A 216 16.70 33.30 -2.09
CA VAL A 216 16.38 33.81 -3.44
C VAL A 216 15.90 35.25 -3.27
N VAL A 217 16.56 36.20 -3.93
CA VAL A 217 16.23 37.64 -3.92
C VAL A 217 16.29 38.21 -5.33
N VAL A 218 15.80 39.43 -5.53
CA VAL A 218 15.70 40.06 -6.86
C VAL A 218 16.41 41.40 -6.86
N THR A 219 17.28 41.59 -7.87
CA THR A 219 17.85 42.90 -8.24
C THR A 219 17.26 43.36 -9.57
N GLY A 220 17.52 44.61 -9.96
CA GLY A 220 17.35 45.06 -11.34
C GLY A 220 18.23 44.28 -12.33
N GLY A 221 17.96 44.46 -13.62
CA GLY A 221 18.79 43.92 -14.72
C GLY A 221 20.13 44.65 -14.93
N GLY A 222 20.24 45.89 -14.47
CA GLY A 222 21.38 46.76 -14.77
C GLY A 222 21.52 46.97 -16.29
N ASN A 223 22.69 46.65 -16.84
CA ASN A 223 22.99 46.72 -18.27
C ASN A 223 22.59 45.45 -19.07
N LEU A 224 21.93 44.45 -18.45
CA LEU A 224 21.44 43.26 -19.14
C LEU A 224 20.07 43.50 -19.80
N ASN A 225 19.76 42.69 -20.82
CA ASN A 225 18.48 42.76 -21.54
C ASN A 225 17.34 42.02 -20.81
N CYS A 226 17.21 42.28 -19.51
CA CYS A 226 16.13 41.79 -18.66
C CYS A 226 15.71 42.86 -17.64
N LYS A 227 14.49 42.75 -17.11
CA LYS A 227 13.99 43.67 -16.06
C LYS A 227 14.59 43.32 -14.70
N HIS A 228 14.77 42.02 -14.45
CA HIS A 228 15.16 41.47 -13.16
C HIS A 228 16.29 40.43 -13.26
N ILE A 229 17.12 40.36 -12.22
CA ILE A 229 17.99 39.22 -11.99
C ILE A 229 17.55 38.56 -10.68
N ILE A 230 17.15 37.30 -10.76
CA ILE A 230 16.79 36.47 -9.61
C ILE A 230 18.10 35.87 -9.07
N GLN A 231 18.65 36.52 -8.04
CA GLN A 231 19.86 36.10 -7.35
C GLN A 231 19.50 34.95 -6.41
N MET A 232 19.94 33.74 -6.72
CA MET A 232 19.75 32.56 -5.86
C MET A 232 21.10 32.04 -5.34
N VAL A 233 21.14 31.61 -4.08
CA VAL A 233 22.34 30.97 -3.52
C VAL A 233 22.59 29.61 -4.18
N GLY A 234 23.84 29.34 -4.54
CA GLY A 234 24.24 28.19 -5.34
C GLY A 234 23.95 26.83 -4.68
N PRO A 235 23.23 25.92 -5.35
CA PRO A 235 22.86 24.62 -4.80
C PRO A 235 24.02 23.64 -4.86
N ASN A 236 24.18 22.83 -3.80
CA ASN A 236 25.28 21.89 -3.65
C ASN A 236 24.89 20.45 -4.04
N THR A 237 23.60 20.16 -4.15
CA THR A 237 23.05 18.88 -4.61
C THR A 237 21.88 19.07 -5.57
N ALA A 238 21.59 18.03 -6.36
CA ALA A 238 20.43 18.02 -7.26
C ALA A 238 19.07 18.14 -6.54
N ALA A 239 18.98 17.89 -5.22
CA ALA A 239 17.73 18.16 -4.48
C ALA A 239 17.57 19.65 -4.18
N ASP A 240 18.67 20.33 -3.89
CA ASP A 240 18.68 21.76 -3.60
C ASP A 240 18.37 22.56 -4.88
N ILE A 241 18.73 22.05 -6.07
CA ILE A 241 18.26 22.58 -7.36
C ILE A 241 16.72 22.57 -7.43
N VAL A 242 16.06 21.44 -7.12
CA VAL A 242 14.58 21.32 -7.17
C VAL A 242 13.94 22.41 -6.29
N THR A 243 14.36 22.51 -5.03
CA THR A 243 13.81 23.47 -4.06
C THR A 243 14.13 24.92 -4.43
N SER A 244 15.33 25.18 -4.99
CA SER A 244 15.70 26.51 -5.46
C SER A 244 14.86 26.94 -6.65
N ILE A 245 14.59 26.03 -7.60
CA ILE A 245 13.74 26.31 -8.76
C ILE A 245 12.29 26.55 -8.32
N GLU A 246 11.74 25.77 -7.38
CA GLU A 246 10.42 26.04 -6.82
C GLU A 246 10.29 27.48 -6.26
N LYS A 247 11.31 27.96 -5.53
CA LYS A 247 11.37 29.33 -5.01
C LYS A 247 11.59 30.39 -6.09
N VAL A 248 12.47 30.14 -7.07
CA VAL A 248 12.69 31.03 -8.22
C VAL A 248 11.37 31.23 -8.99
N LEU A 249 10.60 30.17 -9.17
CA LEU A 249 9.29 30.23 -9.84
C LEU A 249 8.24 30.93 -8.97
N GLN A 250 8.20 30.71 -7.65
CA GLN A 250 7.36 31.50 -6.73
C GLN A 250 7.69 33.01 -6.81
N VAL A 251 8.97 33.36 -6.91
CA VAL A 251 9.41 34.74 -7.14
C VAL A 251 8.92 35.26 -8.50
N CYS A 252 9.01 34.45 -9.56
CA CYS A 252 8.45 34.80 -10.87
C CYS A 252 6.94 35.10 -10.81
N GLU A 253 6.14 34.23 -10.19
CA GLU A 253 4.68 34.43 -10.02
C GLU A 253 4.41 35.73 -9.23
N SER A 254 5.10 35.95 -8.11
CA SER A 254 4.95 37.17 -7.29
C SER A 254 5.35 38.48 -7.99
N LYS A 255 6.05 38.38 -9.13
CA LYS A 255 6.52 39.50 -9.95
C LYS A 255 5.89 39.55 -11.35
N GLN A 256 4.91 38.67 -11.63
CA GLN A 256 4.27 38.54 -12.95
C GLN A 256 5.29 38.36 -14.10
N ILE A 257 6.38 37.63 -13.84
CA ILE A 257 7.46 37.35 -14.79
C ILE A 257 6.99 36.28 -15.78
N THR A 258 6.74 36.66 -17.04
CA THR A 258 6.20 35.75 -18.05
C THR A 258 7.28 34.90 -18.74
N THR A 259 8.52 35.39 -18.76
CA THR A 259 9.67 34.75 -19.40
C THR A 259 10.90 34.74 -18.49
N VAL A 260 11.52 33.57 -18.31
CA VAL A 260 12.71 33.42 -17.44
C VAL A 260 13.78 32.53 -18.05
N SER A 261 15.04 32.98 -18.03
CA SER A 261 16.20 32.18 -18.47
C SER A 261 17.02 31.66 -17.28
N ILE A 262 17.32 30.37 -17.30
CA ILE A 262 17.93 29.61 -16.21
C ILE A 262 19.25 29.00 -16.73
N PRO A 263 20.40 29.17 -16.07
CA PRO A 263 21.66 28.59 -16.54
C PRO A 263 21.73 27.09 -16.24
N ALA A 264 22.79 26.42 -16.70
CA ALA A 264 23.11 25.04 -16.30
C ALA A 264 23.57 24.95 -14.82
N ILE A 265 22.63 25.16 -13.89
CA ILE A 265 22.87 25.25 -12.43
C ILE A 265 23.59 24.01 -11.90
N GLY A 266 24.60 24.23 -11.06
CA GLY A 266 25.36 23.17 -10.39
C GLY A 266 26.41 22.44 -11.24
N THR A 267 26.37 22.53 -12.57
CA THR A 267 27.29 21.80 -13.48
C THR A 267 28.72 22.36 -13.54
N GLY A 268 28.95 23.55 -12.96
CA GLY A 268 30.27 24.15 -12.76
C GLY A 268 30.90 23.74 -11.42
N ARG A 269 31.20 24.72 -10.56
CA ARG A 269 31.81 24.49 -9.22
C ARG A 269 31.05 23.49 -8.32
N GLY A 270 29.73 23.33 -8.52
CA GLY A 270 28.92 22.36 -7.77
C GLY A 270 29.19 20.88 -8.13
N ASN A 271 29.89 20.61 -9.24
CA ASN A 271 30.24 19.26 -9.72
C ASN A 271 29.02 18.30 -9.86
N ILE A 272 27.82 18.85 -10.09
CA ILE A 272 26.61 18.08 -10.35
C ILE A 272 26.64 17.64 -11.83
N LYS A 273 26.41 16.35 -12.10
CA LYS A 273 26.42 15.84 -13.48
C LYS A 273 25.33 16.54 -14.31
N PRO A 274 25.56 16.81 -15.60
CA PRO A 274 24.56 17.46 -16.44
C PRO A 274 23.18 16.77 -16.47
N GLU A 275 23.13 15.43 -16.50
CA GLU A 275 21.84 14.69 -16.47
C GLU A 275 21.10 14.87 -15.13
N ASP A 276 21.81 14.88 -14.00
CA ASP A 276 21.23 15.12 -12.66
C ASP A 276 20.72 16.57 -12.53
N SER A 277 21.46 17.54 -13.09
CA SER A 277 21.10 18.96 -13.10
C SER A 277 19.83 19.24 -13.90
N ILE A 278 19.75 18.78 -15.16
CA ILE A 278 18.59 19.04 -16.02
C ILE A 278 17.33 18.33 -15.52
N GLN A 279 17.47 17.11 -14.97
CA GLN A 279 16.36 16.42 -14.31
C GLN A 279 15.85 17.20 -13.10
N ALA A 280 16.74 17.76 -12.27
CA ALA A 280 16.34 18.55 -11.11
C ALA A 280 15.65 19.87 -11.47
N VAL A 281 16.13 20.59 -12.49
CA VAL A 281 15.49 21.84 -12.96
C VAL A 281 14.07 21.56 -13.47
N LEU A 282 13.88 20.50 -14.26
CA LEU A 282 12.55 20.13 -14.76
C LEU A 282 11.62 19.61 -13.64
N ASN A 283 12.15 18.89 -12.65
CA ASN A 283 11.37 18.43 -11.50
C ASN A 283 10.89 19.60 -10.61
N GLY A 284 11.71 20.64 -10.40
CA GLY A 284 11.27 21.84 -9.66
C GLY A 284 10.15 22.59 -10.37
N LEU A 285 10.20 22.65 -11.71
CA LEU A 285 9.12 23.21 -12.53
C LEU A 285 7.84 22.34 -12.49
N GLU A 286 7.97 21.01 -12.55
CA GLU A 286 6.83 20.09 -12.38
C GLU A 286 6.18 20.21 -11.00
N ASN A 287 6.98 20.29 -9.93
CA ASN A 287 6.48 20.45 -8.57
C ASN A 287 5.74 21.78 -8.40
N HIS A 288 6.36 22.91 -8.80
CA HIS A 288 5.74 24.23 -8.70
C HIS A 288 4.40 24.30 -9.46
N LEU A 289 4.39 23.87 -10.73
CA LEU A 289 3.18 23.85 -11.57
C LEU A 289 2.13 22.79 -11.16
N SER A 290 2.42 21.96 -10.15
CA SER A 290 1.43 21.08 -9.50
C SER A 290 0.81 21.67 -8.24
N GLN A 291 1.38 22.76 -7.71
CA GLN A 291 0.94 23.45 -6.50
C GLN A 291 0.14 24.72 -6.79
N VAL A 292 0.42 25.41 -7.90
CA VAL A 292 -0.34 26.59 -8.34
C VAL A 292 -1.53 26.21 -9.24
N THR A 293 -2.67 26.91 -9.07
CA THR A 293 -3.89 26.68 -9.88
C THR A 293 -3.83 27.35 -11.26
N SER A 294 -3.04 28.41 -11.40
CA SER A 294 -2.64 29.03 -12.66
C SER A 294 -1.22 29.63 -12.52
N SER A 295 -0.57 29.96 -13.63
CA SER A 295 0.81 30.46 -13.67
C SER A 295 0.95 31.60 -14.67
N CYS A 296 1.59 32.70 -14.28
CA CYS A 296 1.93 33.81 -15.17
C CYS A 296 3.06 33.45 -16.14
N ILE A 297 3.93 32.52 -15.75
CA ILE A 297 5.10 32.07 -16.50
C ILE A 297 4.63 31.33 -17.76
N LYS A 298 5.06 31.78 -18.94
CA LYS A 298 4.69 31.18 -20.24
C LYS A 298 5.86 30.45 -20.90
N THR A 299 7.08 30.97 -20.74
CA THR A 299 8.30 30.36 -21.31
C THR A 299 9.46 30.34 -20.31
N VAL A 300 10.10 29.17 -20.19
CA VAL A 300 11.36 28.97 -19.46
C VAL A 300 12.45 28.59 -20.45
N PHE A 301 13.54 29.33 -20.48
CA PHE A 301 14.74 28.98 -21.25
C PHE A 301 15.78 28.34 -20.33
N ILE A 302 16.41 27.28 -20.78
CA ILE A 302 17.52 26.62 -20.09
C ILE A 302 18.77 26.82 -20.95
N VAL A 303 19.77 27.52 -20.41
CA VAL A 303 20.90 28.05 -21.16
C VAL A 303 22.19 27.34 -20.76
N ALA A 304 22.75 26.57 -21.68
CA ALA A 304 24.01 25.87 -21.49
C ALA A 304 25.10 26.48 -22.40
N PHE A 305 26.18 26.99 -21.78
CA PHE A 305 27.29 27.61 -22.52
C PHE A 305 28.25 26.56 -23.11
N ASP A 306 28.65 25.58 -22.30
CA ASP A 306 29.53 24.49 -22.74
C ASP A 306 28.79 23.49 -23.64
N GLN A 307 29.49 22.99 -24.66
CA GLN A 307 28.93 22.04 -25.63
C GLN A 307 28.57 20.70 -24.99
N LYS A 308 29.40 20.14 -24.09
CA LYS A 308 29.16 18.81 -23.49
C LYS A 308 28.00 18.84 -22.50
N VAL A 309 27.86 19.95 -21.76
CA VAL A 309 26.69 20.20 -20.90
C VAL A 309 25.43 20.33 -21.76
N PHE A 310 25.47 21.14 -22.83
CA PHE A 310 24.35 21.27 -23.77
C PHE A 310 23.96 19.94 -24.42
N ASP A 311 24.92 19.16 -24.92
CA ASP A 311 24.67 17.86 -25.56
C ASP A 311 24.03 16.85 -24.59
N SER A 312 24.43 16.91 -23.31
CA SER A 312 23.83 16.09 -22.24
C SER A 312 22.39 16.52 -21.92
N PHE A 313 22.13 17.82 -21.80
CA PHE A 313 20.78 18.36 -21.62
C PHE A 313 19.90 18.05 -22.85
N HIS A 314 20.47 18.11 -24.05
CA HIS A 314 19.79 17.83 -25.31
C HIS A 314 19.47 16.34 -25.44
N ALA A 315 20.39 15.45 -25.07
CA ALA A 315 20.13 14.02 -24.99
C ALA A 315 18.98 13.71 -24.01
N TYR A 316 18.90 14.42 -22.87
CA TYR A 316 17.78 14.29 -21.93
C TYR A 316 16.45 14.78 -22.51
N PHE A 317 16.43 15.95 -23.14
CA PHE A 317 15.25 16.49 -23.82
C PHE A 317 14.78 15.59 -24.96
N VAL A 318 15.70 15.05 -25.78
CA VAL A 318 15.40 14.08 -26.85
C VAL A 318 14.87 12.77 -26.27
N LYS A 319 15.50 12.21 -25.22
CA LYS A 319 15.06 11.01 -24.48
C LYS A 319 13.67 11.19 -23.83
N ARG A 320 13.30 12.42 -23.45
CA ARG A 320 11.97 12.78 -22.95
C ARG A 320 10.95 12.94 -24.07
N ASN A 321 11.32 13.57 -25.19
CA ASN A 321 10.46 13.81 -26.35
C ASN A 321 10.21 12.55 -27.21
N GLN A 322 11.20 11.66 -27.35
CA GLN A 322 11.05 10.38 -28.06
C GLN A 322 10.01 9.43 -27.43
N LYS A 323 9.48 9.76 -26.24
CA LYS A 323 8.35 9.04 -25.64
C LYS A 323 6.97 9.40 -26.24
N SER A 324 6.87 10.32 -27.22
CA SER A 324 5.69 10.50 -28.09
C SER A 324 5.99 11.40 -29.29
N PRO A 325 5.66 10.97 -30.52
CA PRO A 325 4.27 10.98 -31.01
C PRO A 325 3.86 9.65 -31.70
N ARG A 326 2.60 9.32 -32.04
CA ARG A 326 1.22 9.86 -31.80
C ARG A 326 0.24 8.66 -32.06
N SER A 327 -1.08 8.71 -31.91
CA SER A 327 -2.06 9.80 -31.67
C SER A 327 -3.17 9.38 -30.70
N GLN A 328 -3.47 10.26 -29.73
CA GLN A 328 -4.78 10.43 -29.06
C GLN A 328 -5.65 9.19 -28.77
N GLN A 329 -5.41 8.54 -27.62
CA GLN A 329 -6.45 8.27 -26.62
C GLN A 329 -5.79 7.96 -25.26
N ALA A 330 -6.53 8.10 -24.16
CA ALA A 330 -5.96 8.20 -22.81
C ALA A 330 -6.25 6.96 -21.93
N GLY A 331 -5.27 6.56 -21.11
CA GLY A 331 -5.52 5.70 -19.95
C GLY A 331 -4.51 4.57 -19.71
N ALA A 332 -3.44 4.87 -18.96
CA ALA A 332 -2.69 3.86 -18.20
C ALA A 332 -2.46 4.39 -16.76
N PRO A 333 -2.48 3.55 -15.71
CA PRO A 333 -3.27 3.93 -14.54
C PRO A 333 -2.56 4.79 -13.47
N ARG A 334 -3.29 5.79 -12.97
CA ARG A 334 -2.97 6.67 -11.82
C ARG A 334 -2.97 5.94 -10.46
N TYR A 335 -2.72 4.62 -10.44
CA TYR A 335 -2.97 3.72 -9.31
C TYR A 335 -1.78 3.54 -8.37
N LEU A 336 -0.55 3.51 -8.91
CA LEU A 336 0.67 3.31 -8.10
C LEU A 336 0.94 4.46 -7.12
N PHE A 337 0.63 5.70 -7.49
CA PHE A 337 0.90 6.88 -6.66
C PHE A 337 -0.12 7.08 -5.53
N HIS A 338 -1.29 6.43 -5.61
CA HIS A 338 -2.38 6.61 -4.64
C HIS A 338 -2.43 5.51 -3.56
N LEU A 339 -1.70 4.41 -3.74
CA LEU A 339 -1.63 3.30 -2.78
C LEU A 339 -0.72 3.62 -1.59
N LEU A 340 0.42 4.29 -1.84
CA LEU A 340 1.44 4.58 -0.81
C LEU A 340 1.03 5.68 0.18
N SER A 341 0.02 6.48 -0.15
CA SER A 341 -0.37 7.69 0.59
C SER A 341 -1.57 7.51 1.54
N ARG A 342 -2.05 6.28 1.78
CA ARG A 342 -3.24 6.02 2.62
C ARG A 342 -3.09 4.99 3.76
N TRP A 343 -1.89 4.46 4.03
CA TRP A 343 -1.68 3.45 5.07
C TRP A 343 -0.96 3.97 6.32
N ALA A 344 -1.61 4.90 7.02
CA ALA A 344 -1.40 5.17 8.44
C ALA A 344 -2.61 5.87 9.11
N GLN A 345 -3.85 5.52 8.73
CA GLN A 345 -5.01 5.91 9.55
C GLN A 345 -4.90 5.18 10.90
N LEU A 346 -4.95 5.91 12.01
CA LEU A 346 -5.04 5.29 13.33
C LEU A 346 -6.36 4.49 13.43
N PRO A 347 -6.37 3.35 14.14
CA PRO A 347 -7.59 2.58 14.39
C PRO A 347 -8.72 3.45 14.97
N ALA A 348 -9.98 3.14 14.63
CA ALA A 348 -11.14 3.96 15.02
C ALA A 348 -11.46 3.98 16.54
N ASN A 349 -10.65 3.31 17.35
CA ASN A 349 -10.64 3.31 18.81
C ASN A 349 -9.44 4.07 19.41
N GLN A 350 -8.61 4.69 18.58
CA GLN A 350 -7.41 5.45 18.97
C GLN A 350 -7.49 6.90 18.50
N VAL A 351 -6.99 7.81 19.32
CA VAL A 351 -6.73 9.21 18.93
C VAL A 351 -5.34 9.64 19.43
N LYS A 352 -4.86 10.79 18.97
CA LYS A 352 -3.54 11.33 19.33
C LYS A 352 -3.66 12.78 19.80
N ILE A 353 -3.67 12.98 21.11
CA ILE A 353 -3.75 14.29 21.78
C ILE A 353 -2.32 14.73 22.15
N HIS A 354 -1.91 15.95 21.75
CA HIS A 354 -0.58 16.53 22.02
C HIS A 354 0.63 15.57 21.80
N GLY A 355 0.49 14.62 20.86
CA GLY A 355 1.53 13.62 20.57
C GLY A 355 1.41 12.29 21.32
N ILE A 356 0.60 12.21 22.37
CA ILE A 356 0.31 11.01 23.17
C ILE A 356 -0.82 10.21 22.50
N ARG A 357 -0.68 8.89 22.43
CA ARG A 357 -1.76 8.00 21.97
C ARG A 357 -2.74 7.77 23.13
N VAL A 358 -4.03 7.95 22.85
CA VAL A 358 -5.14 7.56 23.72
C VAL A 358 -5.89 6.43 23.01
N GLU A 359 -6.13 5.32 23.69
CA GLU A 359 -6.77 4.13 23.13
C GLU A 359 -7.93 3.63 24.00
N VAL A 360 -9.15 3.72 23.47
CA VAL A 360 -10.32 3.05 24.05
C VAL A 360 -10.28 1.57 23.68
N LYS A 361 -10.45 0.67 24.64
CA LYS A 361 -10.51 -0.78 24.39
C LYS A 361 -11.54 -1.48 25.30
N LYS A 362 -12.11 -2.58 24.79
CA LYS A 362 -12.89 -3.49 25.63
C LYS A 362 -11.95 -4.31 26.51
N GLY A 363 -12.23 -4.45 27.79
CA GLY A 363 -11.43 -5.27 28.70
C GLY A 363 -11.87 -5.21 30.15
N ASP A 364 -11.34 -6.12 30.96
CA ASP A 364 -11.37 -6.02 32.42
C ASP A 364 -10.13 -5.26 32.89
N ILE A 365 -10.32 -4.12 33.53
CA ILE A 365 -9.24 -3.25 33.99
C ILE A 365 -8.32 -3.94 35.02
N THR A 366 -8.80 -4.98 35.72
CA THR A 366 -7.97 -5.77 36.65
C THR A 366 -7.02 -6.76 35.95
N THR A 367 -7.15 -6.93 34.63
CA THR A 367 -6.27 -7.79 33.82
C THR A 367 -5.20 -7.00 33.05
N GLU A 368 -5.18 -5.67 33.20
CA GLU A 368 -4.28 -4.77 32.49
C GLU A 368 -2.82 -4.92 32.94
N THR A 369 -1.90 -4.92 31.97
CA THR A 369 -0.45 -4.96 32.16
C THR A 369 0.15 -3.58 31.88
N VAL A 370 -0.08 -2.62 32.78
CA VAL A 370 0.30 -1.20 32.62
C VAL A 370 0.88 -0.65 33.92
N ARG A 371 1.65 0.44 33.85
CA ARG A 371 2.34 0.98 35.01
C ARG A 371 1.39 1.53 36.09
N GLY A 372 0.30 2.19 35.70
CA GLY A 372 -0.70 2.73 36.62
C GLY A 372 -2.13 2.37 36.23
N ILE A 373 -2.96 2.00 37.20
CA ILE A 373 -4.38 1.74 37.00
C ILE A 373 -5.21 2.74 37.83
N VAL A 374 -6.19 3.40 37.22
CA VAL A 374 -7.01 4.40 37.91
C VAL A 374 -8.22 3.74 38.57
N ASN A 375 -8.42 4.01 39.86
CA ASN A 375 -9.58 3.55 40.63
C ASN A 375 -10.54 4.72 40.93
N THR A 376 -11.81 4.58 40.56
CA THR A 376 -12.88 5.51 40.95
C THR A 376 -13.58 5.00 42.21
N THR A 377 -13.37 5.68 43.33
CA THR A 377 -13.80 5.25 44.67
C THR A 377 -14.53 6.38 45.43
N ASN A 378 -14.84 6.17 46.72
CA ASN A 378 -15.37 7.21 47.62
C ASN A 378 -14.25 7.97 48.34
N LYS A 379 -14.59 9.08 49.02
CA LYS A 379 -13.61 9.89 49.77
C LYS A 379 -12.84 9.11 50.83
N ASP A 380 -13.46 8.07 51.41
CA ASP A 380 -12.89 7.22 52.46
C ASP A 380 -12.09 6.02 51.92
N LEU A 381 -11.79 5.98 50.62
CA LEU A 381 -10.99 4.95 49.93
C LEU A 381 -11.41 3.50 50.21
N ASN A 382 -12.68 3.23 50.51
CA ASN A 382 -13.15 1.93 51.00
C ASN A 382 -14.29 1.30 50.16
N LEU A 383 -14.69 1.95 49.06
CA LEU A 383 -15.79 1.51 48.18
C LEU A 383 -15.60 0.07 47.66
N LYS A 384 -16.46 -0.85 48.12
CA LYS A 384 -16.49 -2.26 47.70
C LYS A 384 -17.42 -2.54 46.51
N GLY A 385 -18.07 -1.51 45.97
CA GLY A 385 -18.94 -1.59 44.79
C GLY A 385 -18.21 -1.25 43.49
N GLY A 386 -18.81 -1.66 42.36
CA GLY A 386 -18.35 -1.29 41.01
C GLY A 386 -16.90 -1.67 40.71
N VAL A 387 -16.21 -0.81 39.94
CA VAL A 387 -14.80 -0.98 39.55
C VAL A 387 -13.88 -1.07 40.76
N SER A 388 -14.05 -0.19 41.76
CA SER A 388 -13.27 -0.24 43.02
C SER A 388 -13.42 -1.57 43.75
N GLY A 389 -14.64 -2.13 43.79
CA GLY A 389 -14.89 -3.46 44.32
C GLY A 389 -14.16 -4.58 43.58
N ALA A 390 -14.05 -4.50 42.26
CA ALA A 390 -13.26 -5.45 41.46
C ALA A 390 -11.75 -5.27 41.72
N MET A 391 -11.28 -4.01 41.73
CA MET A 391 -9.89 -3.64 41.99
C MET A 391 -9.38 -4.24 43.30
N PHE A 392 -10.10 -4.03 44.42
CA PHE A 392 -9.71 -4.57 45.73
C PHE A 392 -9.69 -6.11 45.77
N ARG A 393 -10.66 -6.78 45.10
CA ARG A 393 -10.68 -8.25 45.05
C ARG A 393 -9.53 -8.84 44.26
N ALA A 394 -9.10 -8.18 43.18
CA ALA A 394 -8.03 -8.66 42.32
C ALA A 394 -6.64 -8.27 42.81
N ALA A 395 -6.49 -7.11 43.48
CA ALA A 395 -5.23 -6.66 44.07
C ALA A 395 -4.91 -7.33 45.42
N GLY A 396 -5.91 -7.79 46.16
CA GLY A 396 -5.75 -8.42 47.48
C GLY A 396 -5.70 -7.43 48.65
N SER A 397 -5.55 -7.97 49.87
CA SER A 397 -5.74 -7.21 51.12
C SER A 397 -4.75 -6.07 51.34
N LEU A 398 -3.52 -6.18 50.81
CA LEU A 398 -2.46 -5.18 50.95
C LEU A 398 -2.93 -3.77 50.54
N VAL A 399 -3.60 -3.66 49.40
CA VAL A 399 -4.12 -2.39 48.87
C VAL A 399 -5.22 -1.81 49.76
N GLU A 400 -5.99 -2.66 50.46
CA GLU A 400 -6.97 -2.16 51.44
C GLU A 400 -6.33 -1.57 52.69
N GLU A 401 -5.18 -2.09 53.10
CA GLU A 401 -4.43 -1.62 54.26
C GLU A 401 -3.71 -0.30 53.96
N GLU A 402 -3.13 -0.17 52.77
CA GLU A 402 -2.57 1.10 52.27
C GLU A 402 -3.65 2.21 52.18
N CYS A 403 -4.84 1.91 51.66
CA CYS A 403 -5.97 2.86 51.65
C CYS A 403 -6.38 3.32 53.06
N LYS A 404 -6.52 2.39 54.01
CA LYS A 404 -6.85 2.71 55.42
C LYS A 404 -5.76 3.57 56.06
N LYS A 405 -4.49 3.30 55.77
CA LYS A 405 -3.35 4.08 56.24
C LYS A 405 -3.40 5.51 55.69
N PHE A 406 -3.64 5.70 54.38
CA PHE A 406 -3.75 7.02 53.77
C PHE A 406 -4.83 7.87 54.46
N VAL A 407 -6.05 7.34 54.65
CA VAL A 407 -7.15 8.08 55.27
C VAL A 407 -6.85 8.42 56.73
N LYS A 408 -6.13 7.55 57.46
CA LYS A 408 -5.68 7.83 58.83
C LYS A 408 -4.62 8.94 58.91
N GLU A 409 -3.73 9.03 57.93
CA GLU A 409 -2.60 9.97 57.93
C GLU A 409 -2.90 11.32 57.27
N LYS A 410 -3.84 11.37 56.32
CA LYS A 410 -4.15 12.56 55.51
C LYS A 410 -5.63 12.96 55.49
N GLY A 411 -6.49 12.20 56.16
CA GLY A 411 -7.94 12.37 56.10
C GLY A 411 -8.58 11.81 54.81
N PRO A 412 -9.90 11.92 54.67
CA PRO A 412 -10.61 11.56 53.43
C PRO A 412 -10.14 12.41 52.24
N LEU A 413 -10.33 11.92 51.00
CA LEU A 413 -10.06 12.72 49.81
C LEU A 413 -10.89 14.02 49.79
N GLY A 414 -10.21 15.15 49.59
CA GLY A 414 -10.85 16.40 49.17
C GLY A 414 -11.53 16.27 47.79
N ASP A 415 -12.32 17.26 47.39
CA ASP A 415 -13.21 17.14 46.22
C ASP A 415 -12.49 16.87 44.89
N ASN A 416 -11.27 17.36 44.70
CA ASN A 416 -10.39 16.98 43.58
C ASN A 416 -9.10 16.28 44.08
N GLY A 417 -9.19 15.57 45.21
CA GLY A 417 -8.09 14.84 45.83
C GLY A 417 -7.82 13.47 45.18
N VAL A 418 -6.55 13.06 45.22
CA VAL A 418 -6.06 11.78 44.69
C VAL A 418 -5.16 11.09 45.72
N ALA A 419 -5.30 9.78 45.86
CA ALA A 419 -4.42 8.90 46.63
C ALA A 419 -3.72 7.87 45.72
N VAL A 420 -2.61 7.28 46.17
CA VAL A 420 -1.86 6.28 45.41
C VAL A 420 -1.47 5.13 46.34
N THR A 421 -1.60 3.90 45.85
CA THR A 421 -1.18 2.66 46.52
C THR A 421 -0.37 1.78 45.56
N SER A 422 0.23 0.71 46.05
CA SER A 422 0.78 -0.37 45.23
C SER A 422 -0.30 -1.10 44.42
N GLY A 423 0.13 -1.87 43.41
CA GLY A 423 -0.74 -2.76 42.62
C GLY A 423 -1.16 -4.07 43.29
N GLY A 424 -0.52 -4.46 44.41
CA GLY A 424 -0.78 -5.74 45.08
C GLY A 424 -0.52 -6.94 44.16
N ALA A 425 -1.55 -7.76 43.91
CA ALA A 425 -1.52 -8.89 43.00
C ALA A 425 -1.92 -8.57 41.54
N LEU A 426 -2.20 -7.30 41.21
CA LEU A 426 -2.40 -6.86 39.82
C LEU A 426 -1.08 -6.79 39.05
N GLN A 427 -1.16 -6.80 37.72
CA GLN A 427 0.00 -6.66 36.83
C GLN A 427 0.36 -5.17 36.57
N CYS A 428 0.41 -4.37 37.65
CA CYS A 428 0.72 -2.94 37.63
C CYS A 428 1.56 -2.51 38.84
N ASP A 429 2.30 -1.42 38.72
CA ASP A 429 3.08 -0.86 39.85
C ASP A 429 2.16 -0.14 40.85
N PHE A 430 1.23 0.67 40.34
CA PHE A 430 0.44 1.61 41.13
C PHE A 430 -1.06 1.57 40.83
N ILE A 431 -1.87 1.78 41.87
CA ILE A 431 -3.29 2.11 41.74
C ILE A 431 -3.49 3.56 42.19
N ILE A 432 -4.10 4.38 41.33
CA ILE A 432 -4.33 5.82 41.54
C ILE A 432 -5.82 6.03 41.84
N HIS A 433 -6.14 6.33 43.10
CA HIS A 433 -7.51 6.42 43.60
C HIS A 433 -8.03 7.86 43.57
N MET A 434 -9.13 8.07 42.86
CA MET A 434 -9.84 9.35 42.77
C MET A 434 -11.28 9.22 43.26
N ALA A 435 -11.86 10.31 43.79
CA ALA A 435 -13.28 10.38 44.08
C ALA A 435 -14.10 10.30 42.78
N GLY A 436 -15.12 9.43 42.72
CA GLY A 436 -16.01 9.32 41.56
C GLY A 436 -16.76 10.62 41.27
N PRO A 437 -16.74 11.14 40.02
CA PRO A 437 -17.37 12.43 39.68
C PRO A 437 -18.86 12.29 39.35
N HIS A 438 -19.60 13.36 39.64
CA HIS A 438 -21.05 13.47 39.43
C HIS A 438 -21.45 14.48 38.34
N THR A 439 -20.50 15.25 37.80
CA THR A 439 -20.69 16.20 36.69
C THR A 439 -19.57 16.07 35.65
N LEU A 440 -19.79 16.59 34.44
CA LEU A 440 -18.78 16.59 33.37
C LEU A 440 -17.59 17.54 33.66
N ALA A 441 -17.80 18.58 34.48
CA ALA A 441 -16.73 19.41 35.00
C ALA A 441 -15.80 18.59 35.91
N GLU A 442 -16.35 17.92 36.93
CA GLU A 442 -15.57 17.03 37.81
C GLU A 442 -14.86 15.89 37.06
N VAL A 443 -15.41 15.39 35.94
CA VAL A 443 -14.71 14.42 35.07
C VAL A 443 -13.44 15.05 34.47
N THR A 444 -13.53 16.30 34.01
CA THR A 444 -12.42 17.04 33.40
C THR A 444 -11.36 17.34 34.47
N ASP A 445 -11.74 18.05 35.54
CA ASP A 445 -10.85 18.45 36.65
C ASP A 445 -10.12 17.26 37.28
N ARG A 446 -10.83 16.15 37.56
CA ARG A 446 -10.22 15.01 38.25
C ARG A 446 -9.39 14.14 37.33
N VAL A 447 -9.67 14.12 36.02
CA VAL A 447 -8.75 13.53 35.04
C VAL A 447 -7.44 14.32 35.04
N GLU A 448 -7.48 15.65 35.03
CA GLU A 448 -6.28 16.48 35.14
C GLU A 448 -5.51 16.20 36.44
N LYS A 449 -6.18 16.09 37.59
CA LYS A 449 -5.51 15.76 38.87
C LYS A 449 -4.99 14.32 38.95
N VAL A 450 -5.61 13.37 38.26
CA VAL A 450 -5.06 12.01 38.10
C VAL A 450 -3.82 12.05 37.20
N LEU A 451 -3.82 12.80 36.10
CA LEU A 451 -2.62 12.94 35.25
C LEU A 451 -1.48 13.66 35.98
N GLU A 452 -1.76 14.73 36.72
CA GLU A 452 -0.78 15.33 37.63
C GLU A 452 -0.21 14.32 38.63
N SER A 453 -1.01 13.35 39.11
CA SER A 453 -0.53 12.28 39.97
C SER A 453 0.30 11.24 39.20
N CYS A 454 -0.03 10.96 37.93
CA CYS A 454 0.80 10.12 37.06
C CYS A 454 2.17 10.75 36.82
N GLU A 455 2.24 12.06 36.55
CA GLU A 455 3.48 12.82 36.43
C GLU A 455 4.32 12.70 37.72
N LYS A 456 3.71 12.97 38.88
CA LYS A 456 4.37 12.89 40.21
C LYS A 456 4.87 11.48 40.57
N GLN A 457 4.32 10.41 39.98
CA GLN A 457 4.72 9.02 40.20
C GLN A 457 5.54 8.41 39.03
N GLY A 458 5.80 9.18 37.96
CA GLY A 458 6.52 8.71 36.78
C GLY A 458 5.79 7.62 35.98
N VAL A 459 4.45 7.64 35.94
CA VAL A 459 3.63 6.61 35.28
C VAL A 459 3.63 6.81 33.77
N THR A 460 4.37 5.95 33.05
CA THR A 460 4.52 5.99 31.59
C THR A 460 3.29 5.46 30.85
N THR A 461 2.62 4.45 31.41
CA THR A 461 1.44 3.80 30.81
C THR A 461 0.33 3.74 31.85
N VAL A 462 -0.85 4.29 31.53
CA VAL A 462 -1.99 4.38 32.47
C VAL A 462 -3.29 3.90 31.83
N SER A 463 -4.06 3.09 32.59
CA SER A 463 -5.39 2.62 32.21
C SER A 463 -6.47 3.25 33.09
N PHE A 464 -7.37 4.01 32.45
CA PHE A 464 -8.56 4.58 33.07
C PHE A 464 -9.78 3.66 32.88
N PRO A 465 -10.71 3.58 33.85
CA PRO A 465 -12.05 3.04 33.61
C PRO A 465 -12.94 4.09 32.91
N ALA A 466 -14.19 3.74 32.60
CA ALA A 466 -15.20 4.71 32.19
C ALA A 466 -15.65 5.59 33.38
N VAL A 467 -14.85 6.61 33.70
CA VAL A 467 -15.02 7.48 34.87
C VAL A 467 -16.41 8.12 34.93
N GLY A 468 -17.11 8.03 36.07
CA GLY A 468 -18.41 8.69 36.29
C GLY A 468 -19.65 8.02 35.66
N THR A 469 -19.50 7.15 34.66
CA THR A 469 -20.67 6.49 33.98
C THR A 469 -21.41 5.49 34.87
N GLY A 470 -20.75 4.98 35.92
CA GLY A 470 -21.34 4.10 36.93
C GLY A 470 -22.18 4.85 37.96
N GLY A 471 -21.62 5.07 39.15
CA GLY A 471 -22.33 5.72 40.27
C GLY A 471 -22.77 7.16 40.00
N GLY A 472 -22.05 7.90 39.14
CA GLY A 472 -22.42 9.24 38.70
C GLY A 472 -23.51 9.29 37.62
N LYS A 473 -23.85 8.14 36.99
CA LYS A 473 -24.86 8.00 35.93
C LYS A 473 -24.66 8.91 34.71
N LEU A 474 -23.44 9.41 34.49
CA LEU A 474 -23.13 10.31 33.38
C LEU A 474 -23.15 9.57 32.03
N ASN A 475 -23.53 10.28 30.96
CA ASN A 475 -23.59 9.73 29.60
C ASN A 475 -22.17 9.40 29.09
N ALA A 476 -21.98 8.18 28.58
CA ALA A 476 -20.68 7.68 28.13
C ALA A 476 -20.07 8.50 26.98
N THR A 477 -20.87 9.06 26.07
CA THR A 477 -20.36 9.90 24.97
C THR A 477 -19.85 11.25 25.49
N ASP A 478 -20.61 11.90 26.36
CA ASP A 478 -20.26 13.21 26.93
C ASP A 478 -19.09 13.09 27.92
N VAL A 479 -19.05 12.01 28.72
CA VAL A 479 -17.90 11.66 29.56
C VAL A 479 -16.66 11.42 28.72
N SER A 480 -16.77 10.72 27.59
CA SER A 480 -15.61 10.51 26.71
C SER A 480 -15.04 11.82 26.20
N ILE A 481 -15.88 12.81 25.87
CA ILE A 481 -15.41 14.14 25.48
C ILE A 481 -14.81 14.90 26.67
N ALA A 482 -15.42 14.82 27.86
CA ALA A 482 -14.86 15.43 29.08
C ALA A 482 -13.51 14.83 29.50
N MET A 483 -13.33 13.51 29.38
CA MET A 483 -12.04 12.84 29.62
C MET A 483 -11.00 13.26 28.58
N LEU A 484 -11.38 13.34 27.30
CA LEU A 484 -10.47 13.83 26.24
C LEU A 484 -10.08 15.30 26.45
N ARG A 485 -11.02 16.15 26.91
CA ARG A 485 -10.71 17.54 27.35
C ARG A 485 -9.77 17.59 28.55
N GLY A 486 -9.98 16.76 29.58
CA GLY A 486 -9.07 16.69 30.73
C GLY A 486 -7.66 16.23 30.33
N PHE A 487 -7.55 15.35 29.34
CA PHE A 487 -6.26 15.00 28.72
C PHE A 487 -5.67 16.18 27.95
N ASP A 488 -6.46 16.89 27.13
CA ASP A 488 -6.05 18.01 26.29
C ASP A 488 -5.60 19.24 27.12
N ASN A 489 -6.39 19.63 28.12
CA ASN A 489 -6.07 20.66 29.11
C ASN A 489 -4.76 20.34 29.86
N HIS A 490 -4.60 19.12 30.35
CA HIS A 490 -3.38 18.73 31.04
C HIS A 490 -2.17 18.73 30.09
N LEU A 491 -2.28 18.09 28.91
CA LEU A 491 -1.16 17.88 27.99
C LEU A 491 -0.76 19.14 27.19
N SER A 492 -1.66 20.10 27.01
CA SER A 492 -1.33 21.43 26.47
C SER A 492 -0.52 22.26 27.47
N GLN A 493 -0.80 22.11 28.78
CA GLN A 493 -0.06 22.79 29.86
C GLN A 493 1.23 22.05 30.27
N HIS A 494 1.28 20.72 30.13
CA HIS A 494 2.37 19.86 30.62
C HIS A 494 3.14 19.20 29.47
N SER A 495 3.92 20.00 28.74
CA SER A 495 4.89 19.53 27.75
C SER A 495 6.32 19.88 28.19
N PRO A 496 7.19 18.91 28.53
CA PRO A 496 7.05 17.46 28.36
C PRO A 496 6.35 16.73 29.51
N THR A 497 5.44 15.82 29.15
CA THR A 497 4.78 14.85 30.04
C THR A 497 5.55 13.52 30.14
N VAL A 498 5.50 12.83 31.30
CA VAL A 498 5.98 11.44 31.44
C VAL A 498 5.03 10.42 30.82
N LEU A 499 3.73 10.73 30.68
CA LEU A 499 2.72 9.86 30.07
C LEU A 499 3.08 9.57 28.61
N LYS A 500 3.15 8.28 28.26
CA LYS A 500 3.58 7.81 26.94
C LYS A 500 2.43 7.19 26.15
N LEU A 501 1.48 6.54 26.83
CA LEU A 501 0.29 5.89 26.28
C LEU A 501 -0.81 5.88 27.35
N ILE A 502 -2.04 6.25 26.98
CA ILE A 502 -3.21 6.22 27.85
C ILE A 502 -4.22 5.21 27.26
N TYR A 503 -4.73 4.30 28.08
CA TYR A 503 -5.87 3.46 27.74
C TYR A 503 -7.13 3.92 28.47
N ILE A 504 -8.28 3.73 27.83
CA ILE A 504 -9.60 3.75 28.48
C ILE A 504 -10.19 2.35 28.33
N VAL A 505 -10.38 1.66 29.46
CA VAL A 505 -10.71 0.23 29.53
C VAL A 505 -12.15 0.08 30.00
N ILE A 506 -12.97 -0.59 29.20
CA ILE A 506 -14.42 -0.63 29.38
C ILE A 506 -14.94 -2.07 29.30
N ASP A 507 -15.69 -2.50 30.32
CA ASP A 507 -16.28 -3.84 30.41
C ASP A 507 -17.52 -3.99 29.51
N LYS A 508 -18.40 -2.98 29.53
CA LYS A 508 -19.74 -3.01 28.93
C LYS A 508 -19.79 -2.39 27.54
N ASP A 509 -20.38 -3.13 26.61
CA ASP A 509 -20.50 -2.72 25.20
C ASP A 509 -21.28 -1.41 25.00
N ASN A 510 -22.34 -1.15 25.78
CA ASN A 510 -23.12 0.08 25.63
C ASN A 510 -22.33 1.33 26.05
N VAL A 511 -21.48 1.21 27.08
CA VAL A 511 -20.56 2.29 27.51
C VAL A 511 -19.43 2.43 26.48
N LEU A 512 -18.89 1.31 25.98
CA LEU A 512 -17.84 1.28 24.97
C LEU A 512 -18.26 1.98 23.66
N GLN A 513 -19.50 1.75 23.17
CA GLN A 513 -19.99 2.45 21.99
C GLN A 513 -20.10 3.97 22.20
N GLY A 514 -20.47 4.42 23.41
CA GLY A 514 -20.46 5.85 23.74
C GLY A 514 -19.06 6.47 23.69
N PHE A 515 -18.05 5.79 24.23
CA PHE A 515 -16.66 6.26 24.13
C PHE A 515 -16.10 6.23 22.70
N LEU A 516 -16.46 5.22 21.90
CA LEU A 516 -16.11 5.18 20.47
C LEU A 516 -16.84 6.27 19.67
N GLN A 517 -18.04 6.69 20.09
CA GLN A 517 -18.73 7.84 19.52
C GLN A 517 -18.06 9.16 19.92
N GLY A 518 -17.67 9.31 21.20
CA GLY A 518 -16.96 10.49 21.71
C GLY A 518 -15.61 10.72 21.02
N LEU A 519 -14.82 9.66 20.83
CA LEU A 519 -13.59 9.70 20.01
C LEU A 519 -13.83 10.20 18.58
N ARG A 520 -14.92 9.74 17.93
CA ARG A 520 -15.29 10.17 16.57
C ARG A 520 -15.77 11.62 16.53
N GLN A 521 -16.48 12.08 17.55
CA GLN A 521 -16.90 13.48 17.65
C GLN A 521 -15.67 14.38 17.87
N TRP A 522 -14.79 14.03 18.81
CA TRP A 522 -13.52 14.70 19.07
C TRP A 522 -12.64 14.81 17.81
N SER A 523 -12.52 13.71 17.04
CA SER A 523 -11.72 13.68 15.81
C SER A 523 -12.28 14.50 14.64
N ASN A 524 -13.44 15.14 14.80
CA ASN A 524 -14.09 16.00 13.80
C ASN A 524 -14.35 17.43 14.34
N ILE A 525 -13.77 17.81 15.48
CA ILE A 525 -13.75 19.21 15.94
C ILE A 525 -12.71 19.96 15.11
N PRO A 526 -13.06 21.06 14.41
CA PRO A 526 -12.07 21.93 13.76
C PRO A 526 -11.13 22.56 14.80
N LEU A 527 -9.84 22.67 14.48
CA LEU A 527 -8.94 23.54 15.22
C LEU A 527 -9.27 24.99 14.85
N ASP A 528 -9.98 25.65 15.74
CA ASP A 528 -10.41 27.03 15.62
C ASP A 528 -9.26 27.99 16.00
N ASN A 529 -8.94 28.92 15.10
CA ASN A 529 -8.03 30.03 15.36
C ASN A 529 -8.89 31.30 15.35
N SER A 530 -9.11 31.88 16.53
CA SER A 530 -9.79 33.17 16.71
C SER A 530 -8.83 34.35 16.54
N SER A 531 -9.38 35.58 16.56
CA SER A 531 -8.86 36.84 16.00
C SER A 531 -8.90 36.87 14.46
N ASP A 532 -9.52 37.85 13.78
CA ASP A 532 -10.17 39.08 14.26
C ASP A 532 -11.66 39.15 13.86
N ALA A 533 -12.38 40.14 14.41
CA ALA A 533 -13.74 40.51 14.02
C ALA A 533 -13.76 41.95 13.50
N ASP A 534 -14.60 42.24 12.50
CA ASP A 534 -15.64 43.29 12.53
C ASP A 534 -16.23 43.56 11.12
N ASP A 535 -17.38 44.23 11.11
CA ASP A 535 -18.12 44.89 10.01
C ASP A 535 -18.87 44.05 8.93
N GLU A 536 -19.86 44.72 8.31
CA GLU A 536 -21.12 44.19 7.77
C GLU A 536 -21.43 44.65 6.31
N ASP A 537 -22.56 44.18 5.74
CA ASP A 537 -23.37 44.84 4.67
C ASP A 537 -22.78 45.04 3.23
N GLU A 538 -23.57 45.24 2.16
CA GLU A 538 -24.93 44.77 1.76
C GLU A 538 -25.10 44.94 0.22
N GLY A 539 -26.14 44.34 -0.40
CA GLY A 539 -26.82 44.95 -1.58
C GLY A 539 -26.62 44.40 -3.02
N SER A 540 -27.71 43.84 -3.58
CA SER A 540 -28.33 44.09 -4.93
C SER A 540 -27.43 44.21 -6.19
N GLU A 541 -27.41 43.26 -7.14
CA GLU A 541 -28.41 42.90 -8.20
C GLU A 541 -28.53 43.87 -9.41
N GLY A 542 -28.55 43.33 -10.64
CA GLY A 542 -28.90 44.07 -11.88
C GLY A 542 -28.33 43.47 -13.19
N GLU A 543 -29.18 42.87 -14.04
CA GLU A 543 -28.81 42.20 -15.30
C GLU A 543 -28.94 43.12 -16.55
N ASP A 544 -28.19 42.90 -17.65
CA ASP A 544 -28.63 42.09 -18.82
C ASP A 544 -27.81 42.27 -20.15
N ASN A 545 -27.83 41.22 -20.99
CA ASN A 545 -27.78 41.20 -22.48
C ASN A 545 -26.45 41.33 -23.32
N TRP A 546 -25.72 40.20 -23.44
CA TRP A 546 -25.15 39.58 -24.68
C TRP A 546 -24.63 40.46 -25.87
N SER A 547 -23.29 40.51 -26.08
CA SER A 547 -22.62 40.43 -27.40
C SER A 547 -21.07 40.47 -27.34
N THR A 548 -20.42 39.52 -28.04
CA THR A 548 -19.14 39.60 -28.82
C THR A 548 -17.94 40.45 -28.34
N THR A 549 -16.74 39.86 -28.52
CA THR A 549 -15.37 40.46 -28.45
C THR A 549 -14.80 40.78 -27.07
N CYS A 550 -13.50 41.12 -27.06
CA CYS A 550 -12.63 41.15 -25.89
C CYS A 550 -12.81 42.42 -25.05
N GLU A 551 -12.83 42.27 -23.73
CA GLU A 551 -11.82 42.86 -22.82
C GLU A 551 -11.85 42.10 -21.47
N VAL A 552 -11.37 42.68 -20.37
CA VAL A 552 -11.02 41.97 -19.11
C VAL A 552 -12.00 42.31 -17.98
N ASP A 553 -11.85 41.62 -16.85
CA ASP A 553 -12.25 41.97 -15.47
C ASP A 553 -13.56 41.36 -14.89
N ASP A 554 -13.31 40.31 -14.08
CA ASP A 554 -13.85 39.88 -12.78
C ASP A 554 -15.34 39.64 -12.42
N GLU A 555 -15.49 38.70 -11.47
CA GLU A 555 -16.61 38.29 -10.58
C GLU A 555 -18.05 38.15 -11.14
N GLY A 556 -18.89 37.21 -10.67
CA GLY A 556 -18.69 36.13 -9.69
C GLY A 556 -19.76 35.04 -9.87
N GLY A 557 -19.44 33.78 -9.51
CA GLY A 557 -20.26 32.61 -9.88
C GLY A 557 -20.81 31.79 -8.71
N GLU A 558 -22.09 31.44 -8.75
CA GLU A 558 -22.68 30.46 -7.84
C GLU A 558 -21.96 29.11 -7.91
N SER A 559 -21.60 28.55 -6.74
CA SER A 559 -21.12 27.16 -6.67
C SER A 559 -22.25 26.20 -7.01
N SER A 560 -22.22 25.69 -8.24
CA SER A 560 -22.99 24.53 -8.66
C SER A 560 -22.08 23.57 -9.42
N ILE A 561 -22.21 22.27 -9.12
CA ILE A 561 -21.22 21.26 -9.50
C ILE A 561 -21.91 20.11 -10.22
N GLU A 562 -21.27 19.63 -11.29
CA GLU A 562 -21.94 18.84 -12.30
C GLU A 562 -21.09 17.65 -12.75
N ILE A 563 -21.71 16.47 -12.81
CA ILE A 563 -21.10 15.24 -13.29
C ILE A 563 -22.03 14.49 -14.25
N ILE A 564 -21.44 13.63 -15.09
CA ILE A 564 -22.19 12.80 -16.05
C ILE A 564 -22.03 11.33 -15.68
N ILE A 565 -23.14 10.68 -15.35
CA ILE A 565 -23.25 9.27 -14.99
C ILE A 565 -23.96 8.54 -16.15
N GLY A 566 -23.19 7.84 -16.98
CA GLY A 566 -23.70 7.24 -18.23
C GLY A 566 -24.28 8.31 -19.16
N PRO A 567 -25.56 8.22 -19.57
CA PRO A 567 -26.23 9.26 -20.36
C PRO A 567 -26.84 10.39 -19.51
N MET A 568 -26.84 10.27 -18.18
CA MET A 568 -27.54 11.18 -17.27
C MET A 568 -26.61 12.24 -16.68
N LYS A 569 -27.09 13.48 -16.62
CA LYS A 569 -26.39 14.66 -16.11
C LYS A 569 -26.89 14.98 -14.70
N VAL A 570 -26.00 14.92 -13.71
CA VAL A 570 -26.32 15.16 -12.29
C VAL A 570 -25.69 16.47 -11.85
N LYS A 571 -26.51 17.44 -11.44
CA LYS A 571 -26.09 18.75 -10.93
C LYS A 571 -26.42 18.87 -9.44
N VAL A 572 -25.47 19.30 -8.63
CA VAL A 572 -25.67 19.77 -7.25
C VAL A 572 -25.70 21.30 -7.26
N LEU A 573 -26.66 21.87 -6.55
CA LEU A 573 -26.86 23.31 -6.43
C LEU A 573 -27.36 23.69 -5.02
N CYS A 574 -27.05 24.89 -4.58
CA CYS A 574 -27.56 25.46 -3.34
C CYS A 574 -28.86 26.23 -3.65
N GLY A 575 -29.91 26.07 -2.84
CA GLY A 575 -31.21 26.72 -3.09
C GLY A 575 -32.38 25.99 -2.41
N ASP A 576 -33.61 26.47 -2.61
CA ASP A 576 -34.84 25.75 -2.22
C ASP A 576 -35.41 24.96 -3.42
N ILE A 577 -35.97 23.78 -3.14
CA ILE A 577 -36.54 22.87 -4.12
C ILE A 577 -37.91 23.33 -4.64
N ILE A 578 -38.55 24.31 -3.99
CA ILE A 578 -39.81 24.89 -4.48
C ILE A 578 -39.63 25.76 -5.74
N ASP A 579 -38.40 26.26 -5.99
CA ASP A 579 -38.08 27.13 -7.12
C ASP A 579 -37.57 26.37 -8.35
N GLU A 580 -37.36 25.05 -8.21
CA GLU A 580 -36.90 24.16 -9.28
C GLU A 580 -37.93 23.98 -10.41
N LYS A 581 -37.43 24.04 -11.64
CA LYS A 581 -38.23 24.05 -12.88
C LYS A 581 -38.15 22.74 -13.66
N THR A 582 -37.69 21.67 -13.01
CA THR A 582 -37.62 20.32 -13.58
C THR A 582 -38.99 19.70 -13.78
N ASP A 583 -39.10 18.70 -14.67
CA ASP A 583 -40.38 18.03 -14.98
C ASP A 583 -41.03 17.44 -13.73
N ALA A 584 -40.24 16.91 -12.80
CA ALA A 584 -40.68 16.48 -11.49
C ALA A 584 -39.83 17.09 -10.36
N ILE A 585 -40.42 17.28 -9.18
CA ILE A 585 -39.69 17.46 -7.91
C ILE A 585 -40.05 16.36 -6.92
N VAL A 586 -39.14 16.08 -5.98
CA VAL A 586 -39.29 14.96 -5.03
C VAL A 586 -39.57 15.46 -3.62
N ASN A 587 -40.74 15.10 -3.10
CA ASN A 587 -41.12 15.38 -1.73
C ASN A 587 -40.79 14.18 -0.81
N SER A 588 -39.98 14.42 0.22
CA SER A 588 -39.69 13.45 1.29
C SER A 588 -40.68 13.62 2.44
N THR A 589 -41.67 12.74 2.51
CA THR A 589 -42.84 12.84 3.40
C THR A 589 -43.04 11.58 4.25
N ASN A 590 -44.19 11.41 4.92
CA ASN A 590 -44.53 10.22 5.70
C ASN A 590 -45.45 9.25 4.94
N THR A 591 -45.70 8.06 5.49
CA THR A 591 -46.60 7.05 4.91
C THR A 591 -48.03 7.56 4.71
N SER A 592 -48.51 8.47 5.55
CA SER A 592 -49.85 9.07 5.44
C SER A 592 -49.92 10.35 4.59
N LEU A 593 -48.84 10.74 3.90
CA LEU A 593 -48.76 11.93 3.03
C LEU A 593 -49.14 13.27 3.70
N THR A 594 -49.11 13.34 5.03
CA THR A 594 -49.59 14.49 5.84
C THR A 594 -48.47 15.34 6.46
N LEU A 595 -47.20 15.02 6.21
CA LEU A 595 -46.07 15.71 6.82
C LEU A 595 -45.98 17.19 6.39
N ASN A 596 -46.40 18.12 7.25
CA ASN A 596 -46.37 19.56 7.01
C ASN A 596 -45.11 20.26 7.59
N SER A 597 -44.05 19.50 7.87
CA SER A 597 -42.78 19.99 8.42
C SER A 597 -41.61 19.73 7.47
N GLY A 598 -40.51 20.49 7.64
CA GLY A 598 -39.35 20.43 6.76
C GLY A 598 -39.71 20.64 5.29
N VAL A 599 -39.01 19.91 4.40
CA VAL A 599 -39.18 19.98 2.94
C VAL A 599 -40.61 19.65 2.51
N SER A 600 -41.26 18.64 3.11
CA SER A 600 -42.67 18.32 2.79
C SER A 600 -43.61 19.45 3.20
N GLY A 601 -43.34 20.14 4.30
CA GLY A 601 -44.04 21.37 4.66
C GLY A 601 -43.86 22.49 3.62
N ALA A 602 -42.63 22.73 3.16
CA ALA A 602 -42.35 23.75 2.15
C ALA A 602 -43.07 23.44 0.82
N ILE A 603 -42.89 22.23 0.28
CA ILE A 603 -43.50 21.79 -0.98
C ILE A 603 -45.04 21.83 -0.90
N LEU A 604 -45.65 21.32 0.18
CA LEU A 604 -47.12 21.32 0.30
C LEU A 604 -47.71 22.73 0.47
N ARG A 605 -47.01 23.65 1.16
CA ARG A 605 -47.45 25.06 1.26
C ARG A 605 -47.33 25.79 -0.08
N ALA A 606 -46.22 25.61 -0.79
CA ALA A 606 -45.97 26.26 -2.07
C ALA A 606 -46.89 25.70 -3.18
N ALA A 607 -47.08 24.37 -3.26
CA ALA A 607 -48.03 23.74 -4.18
C ALA A 607 -49.49 24.09 -3.88
N GLY A 608 -49.83 24.28 -2.61
CA GLY A 608 -51.13 24.76 -2.15
C GLY A 608 -52.17 23.67 -1.90
N GLN A 609 -53.34 24.09 -1.43
CA GLN A 609 -54.32 23.23 -0.78
C GLN A 609 -54.92 22.12 -1.68
N GLU A 610 -54.89 22.28 -3.00
CA GLU A 610 -55.38 21.24 -3.92
C GLU A 610 -54.49 19.99 -3.92
N VAL A 611 -53.16 20.16 -3.81
CA VAL A 611 -52.23 19.02 -3.67
C VAL A 611 -52.41 18.37 -2.29
N VAL A 612 -52.66 19.16 -1.23
CA VAL A 612 -52.98 18.63 0.10
C VAL A 612 -54.29 17.81 0.10
N LYS A 613 -55.27 18.17 -0.74
CA LYS A 613 -56.47 17.33 -0.97
C LYS A 613 -56.14 16.06 -1.76
N GLU A 614 -55.32 16.17 -2.81
CA GLU A 614 -54.90 15.03 -3.65
C GLU A 614 -54.12 13.99 -2.83
N CYS A 615 -53.15 14.41 -2.00
CA CYS A 615 -52.45 13.57 -1.03
C CYS A 615 -53.43 12.86 -0.06
N LYS A 616 -54.43 13.57 0.47
CA LYS A 616 -55.44 12.96 1.35
C LYS A 616 -56.35 11.96 0.63
N ALA A 617 -56.60 12.15 -0.66
CA ALA A 617 -57.39 11.23 -1.48
C ALA A 617 -56.60 9.96 -1.88
N LEU A 618 -55.28 10.06 -2.01
CA LEU A 618 -54.38 8.91 -2.25
C LEU A 618 -54.23 8.00 -1.02
N GLY A 619 -54.41 8.53 0.19
CA GLY A 619 -54.39 7.77 1.43
C GLY A 619 -52.99 7.35 1.89
N THR A 620 -52.90 6.20 2.57
CA THR A 620 -51.64 5.71 3.17
C THR A 620 -50.85 4.84 2.19
N GLN A 621 -49.61 5.21 1.92
CA GLN A 621 -48.62 4.41 1.18
C GLN A 621 -47.75 3.55 2.13
N PRO A 622 -47.16 2.43 1.66
CA PRO A 622 -46.22 1.62 2.45
C PRO A 622 -44.93 2.37 2.79
N ASP A 623 -44.13 1.85 3.73
CA ASP A 623 -42.90 2.48 4.26
C ASP A 623 -41.81 2.76 3.21
N ASP A 624 -41.88 2.11 2.05
CA ASP A 624 -40.99 2.30 0.89
C ASP A 624 -41.76 2.81 -0.35
N GLY A 625 -42.92 3.43 -0.11
CA GLY A 625 -43.88 3.92 -1.10
C GLY A 625 -43.42 5.17 -1.85
N VAL A 626 -43.90 5.26 -3.09
CA VAL A 626 -43.72 6.40 -4.00
C VAL A 626 -45.04 6.65 -4.74
N VAL A 627 -45.60 7.85 -4.63
CA VAL A 627 -46.83 8.28 -5.34
C VAL A 627 -46.62 9.61 -6.06
N VAL A 628 -47.46 9.92 -7.04
CA VAL A 628 -47.36 11.15 -7.86
C VAL A 628 -48.64 11.96 -7.75
N THR A 629 -48.51 13.29 -7.61
CA THR A 629 -49.61 14.26 -7.62
C THR A 629 -49.38 15.33 -8.69
N LYS A 630 -50.38 16.20 -8.89
CA LYS A 630 -50.24 17.42 -9.68
C LYS A 630 -49.32 18.42 -8.94
N PRO A 631 -48.70 19.38 -9.65
CA PRO A 631 -47.77 20.33 -9.04
C PRO A 631 -48.46 21.46 -8.26
N GLY A 632 -49.78 21.59 -8.39
CA GLY A 632 -50.54 22.69 -7.80
C GLY A 632 -50.11 24.03 -8.40
N LYS A 633 -49.46 24.86 -7.59
CA LYS A 633 -48.87 26.15 -8.01
C LYS A 633 -47.36 26.10 -8.32
N LEU A 634 -46.69 24.96 -8.16
CA LEU A 634 -45.25 24.85 -8.43
C LEU A 634 -44.93 24.85 -9.93
N GLN A 635 -43.71 25.26 -10.29
CA GLN A 635 -43.25 25.40 -11.69
C GLN A 635 -42.92 24.07 -12.37
N SER A 636 -42.79 22.98 -11.60
CA SER A 636 -42.64 21.62 -12.10
C SER A 636 -43.94 21.04 -12.65
N LYS A 637 -43.88 19.92 -13.36
CA LYS A 637 -45.07 19.27 -13.97
C LYS A 637 -45.70 18.22 -13.06
N HIS A 638 -44.93 17.68 -12.10
CA HIS A 638 -45.34 16.64 -11.16
C HIS A 638 -44.62 16.78 -9.81
N ILE A 639 -45.28 16.40 -8.72
CA ILE A 639 -44.62 16.16 -7.42
C ILE A 639 -44.62 14.66 -7.17
N ILE A 640 -43.44 14.09 -6.93
CA ILE A 640 -43.27 12.69 -6.56
C ILE A 640 -43.06 12.63 -5.05
N HIS A 641 -44.03 12.08 -4.32
CA HIS A 641 -43.95 11.93 -2.86
C HIS A 641 -43.37 10.55 -2.54
N MET A 642 -42.25 10.52 -1.83
CA MET A 642 -41.63 9.30 -1.30
C MET A 642 -41.63 9.32 0.22
N VAL A 643 -41.67 8.15 0.86
CA VAL A 643 -41.47 8.05 2.31
C VAL A 643 -40.01 8.37 2.66
N GLY A 644 -39.81 9.32 3.57
CA GLY A 644 -38.51 9.78 4.03
C GLY A 644 -37.76 8.72 4.84
N GLN A 645 -36.54 8.41 4.43
CA GLN A 645 -35.74 7.31 4.99
C GLN A 645 -34.67 7.80 5.97
N THR A 646 -34.30 6.94 6.91
CA THR A 646 -33.37 7.24 8.02
C THR A 646 -32.04 6.48 7.97
N LYS A 647 -31.76 5.78 6.86
CA LYS A 647 -30.48 5.08 6.61
C LYS A 647 -30.05 5.23 5.16
N ALA A 648 -28.74 5.32 4.90
CA ALA A 648 -28.16 5.44 3.55
C ALA A 648 -28.70 4.41 2.54
N LYS A 649 -28.66 3.11 2.88
CA LYS A 649 -29.14 2.03 2.00
C LYS A 649 -30.61 2.19 1.60
N ASP A 650 -31.43 2.65 2.53
CA ASP A 650 -32.88 2.78 2.33
C ASP A 650 -33.19 4.03 1.47
N ILE A 651 -32.36 5.08 1.56
CA ILE A 651 -32.34 6.21 0.61
C ILE A 651 -31.98 5.72 -0.79
N THR A 652 -30.93 4.92 -0.96
CA THR A 652 -30.50 4.39 -2.27
C THR A 652 -31.64 3.62 -2.95
N ASN A 653 -32.31 2.72 -2.22
CA ASN A 653 -33.44 1.95 -2.72
C ASN A 653 -34.64 2.86 -3.10
N SER A 654 -34.97 3.83 -2.25
CA SER A 654 -36.14 4.70 -2.45
C SER A 654 -35.93 5.70 -3.59
N MET A 655 -34.73 6.27 -3.71
CA MET A 655 -34.35 7.12 -4.84
C MET A 655 -34.38 6.34 -6.16
N TYR A 656 -33.87 5.10 -6.18
CA TYR A 656 -33.98 4.23 -7.35
C TYR A 656 -35.44 3.99 -7.77
N LYS A 657 -36.37 3.78 -6.82
CA LYS A 657 -37.82 3.70 -7.11
C LYS A 657 -38.35 5.00 -7.73
N VAL A 658 -38.00 6.16 -7.18
CA VAL A 658 -38.41 7.47 -7.72
C VAL A 658 -37.91 7.69 -9.15
N LEU A 659 -36.66 7.33 -9.45
CA LEU A 659 -36.14 7.32 -10.83
C LEU A 659 -36.92 6.35 -11.73
N GLY A 660 -37.32 5.19 -11.18
CA GLY A 660 -38.26 4.26 -11.82
C GLY A 660 -39.60 4.91 -12.18
N THR A 661 -40.20 5.68 -11.26
CA THR A 661 -41.45 6.42 -11.47
C THR A 661 -41.29 7.54 -12.50
N CYS A 662 -40.12 8.20 -12.57
CA CYS A 662 -39.82 9.24 -13.57
C CYS A 662 -39.97 8.70 -15.01
N GLU A 663 -39.57 7.46 -15.28
CA GLU A 663 -39.79 6.81 -16.59
C GLU A 663 -41.27 6.58 -16.89
N THR A 664 -42.06 6.17 -15.89
CA THR A 664 -43.50 5.92 -16.06
C THR A 664 -44.25 7.20 -16.45
N ILE A 665 -43.85 8.34 -15.88
CA ILE A 665 -44.41 9.67 -16.23
C ILE A 665 -43.65 10.37 -17.38
N LYS A 666 -42.59 9.74 -17.92
CA LYS A 666 -41.73 10.25 -19.01
C LYS A 666 -41.08 11.62 -18.72
N ALA A 667 -40.71 11.87 -17.47
CA ALA A 667 -39.97 13.05 -17.05
C ALA A 667 -38.54 13.03 -17.63
N GLN A 668 -38.06 14.15 -18.19
CA GLN A 668 -36.69 14.28 -18.69
C GLN A 668 -35.75 14.91 -17.65
N SER A 669 -36.31 15.51 -16.60
CA SER A 669 -35.58 16.14 -15.50
C SER A 669 -36.29 15.94 -14.15
N VAL A 670 -35.52 15.74 -13.07
CA VAL A 670 -36.06 15.61 -11.71
C VAL A 670 -35.17 16.27 -10.66
N SER A 671 -35.75 16.94 -9.67
CA SER A 671 -35.03 17.56 -8.55
C SER A 671 -35.28 16.82 -7.23
N PHE A 672 -34.21 16.47 -6.53
CA PHE A 672 -34.23 15.84 -5.21
C PHE A 672 -33.69 16.80 -4.14
N PRO A 673 -34.28 16.81 -2.92
CA PRO A 673 -33.68 17.48 -1.77
C PRO A 673 -32.59 16.58 -1.16
N ALA A 674 -31.85 17.09 -0.18
CA ALA A 674 -30.91 16.29 0.63
C ALA A 674 -31.64 15.24 1.50
N LEU A 675 -31.98 14.09 0.92
CA LEU A 675 -32.80 13.03 1.54
C LEU A 675 -32.27 12.58 2.91
N GLY A 676 -33.14 12.47 3.91
CA GLY A 676 -32.78 11.97 5.25
C GLY A 676 -31.96 12.91 6.15
N THR A 677 -31.42 14.02 5.65
CA THR A 677 -30.58 14.96 6.44
C THR A 677 -31.35 15.71 7.54
N GLY A 678 -32.66 15.89 7.38
CA GLY A 678 -33.54 16.51 8.38
C GLY A 678 -33.89 15.55 9.52
N ALA A 679 -35.14 15.05 9.54
CA ALA A 679 -35.62 14.18 10.61
C ALA A 679 -34.84 12.86 10.77
N GLY A 680 -34.18 12.37 9.70
CA GLY A 680 -33.31 11.19 9.73
C GLY A 680 -31.91 11.45 10.29
N LYS A 681 -31.51 12.73 10.47
CA LYS A 681 -30.22 13.17 11.06
C LYS A 681 -28.96 12.59 10.39
N LEU A 682 -29.03 12.20 9.12
CA LEU A 682 -27.87 11.70 8.37
C LEU A 682 -26.96 12.85 7.91
N GLY A 683 -25.65 12.58 7.86
CA GLY A 683 -24.65 13.55 7.40
C GLY A 683 -24.69 13.76 5.89
N GLY A 684 -24.34 14.96 5.42
CA GLY A 684 -24.34 15.31 4.00
C GLY A 684 -23.53 14.34 3.14
N PHE A 685 -22.33 13.97 3.59
CA PHE A 685 -21.44 13.05 2.88
C PHE A 685 -22.01 11.62 2.75
N GLU A 686 -22.73 11.14 3.76
CA GLU A 686 -23.40 9.83 3.74
C GLU A 686 -24.58 9.82 2.76
N VAL A 687 -25.39 10.88 2.79
CA VAL A 687 -26.53 11.06 1.88
C VAL A 687 -26.06 11.25 0.44
N ALA A 688 -25.01 12.02 0.22
CA ALA A 688 -24.39 12.21 -1.09
C ALA A 688 -23.94 10.88 -1.71
N GLY A 689 -23.30 10.00 -0.92
CA GLY A 689 -22.96 8.65 -1.36
C GLY A 689 -24.21 7.85 -1.76
N ALA A 690 -25.19 7.77 -0.85
CA ALA A 690 -26.42 7.02 -1.06
C ALA A 690 -27.22 7.45 -2.31
N MET A 691 -27.24 8.74 -2.61
CA MET A 691 -27.93 9.31 -3.77
C MET A 691 -27.18 9.05 -5.08
N ILE A 692 -25.85 9.18 -5.10
CA ILE A 692 -25.04 8.90 -6.29
C ILE A 692 -25.02 7.39 -6.63
N ASP A 693 -25.02 6.51 -5.63
CA ASP A 693 -25.15 5.07 -5.82
C ASP A 693 -26.52 4.71 -6.46
N ALA A 694 -27.60 5.42 -6.09
CA ALA A 694 -28.94 5.20 -6.66
C ALA A 694 -28.98 5.51 -8.17
N VAL A 695 -28.40 6.65 -8.58
CA VAL A 695 -28.28 7.02 -10.00
C VAL A 695 -27.40 6.01 -10.74
N SER A 696 -26.31 5.56 -10.12
CA SER A 696 -25.37 4.60 -10.72
C SER A 696 -26.03 3.25 -11.04
N ASN A 697 -26.80 2.71 -10.08
CA ASN A 697 -27.57 1.48 -10.27
C ASN A 697 -28.66 1.65 -11.35
N PHE A 698 -29.39 2.77 -11.31
CA PHE A 698 -30.44 3.06 -12.29
C PHE A 698 -29.90 3.19 -13.72
N VAL A 699 -28.73 3.82 -13.90
CA VAL A 699 -28.03 3.95 -15.19
C VAL A 699 -27.56 2.60 -15.74
N LEU A 700 -27.14 1.67 -14.88
CA LEU A 700 -26.76 0.32 -15.26
C LEU A 700 -27.97 -0.51 -15.73
N ASP A 701 -29.09 -0.43 -15.01
CA ASP A 701 -30.29 -1.20 -15.31
C ASP A 701 -31.10 -0.62 -16.48
N LYS A 702 -31.07 0.71 -16.67
CA LYS A 702 -31.83 1.43 -17.70
C LYS A 702 -30.97 2.39 -18.54
N PRO A 703 -29.99 1.88 -19.32
CA PRO A 703 -29.08 2.70 -20.15
C PRO A 703 -29.75 3.42 -21.34
N LYS A 704 -31.08 3.28 -21.51
CA LYS A 704 -31.91 4.02 -22.48
C LYS A 704 -33.10 4.73 -21.80
N SER A 705 -32.85 5.24 -20.59
CA SER A 705 -33.75 6.08 -19.80
C SER A 705 -34.22 7.32 -20.58
N SER A 706 -35.47 7.74 -20.34
CA SER A 706 -36.03 9.01 -20.81
C SER A 706 -35.62 10.20 -19.94
N LEU A 707 -35.28 9.94 -18.68
CA LEU A 707 -34.70 10.89 -17.74
C LEU A 707 -33.25 11.23 -18.13
N LYS A 708 -32.96 12.53 -18.28
CA LYS A 708 -31.65 13.05 -18.74
C LYS A 708 -30.93 13.87 -17.68
N ALA A 709 -31.68 14.59 -16.83
CA ALA A 709 -31.13 15.46 -15.80
C ALA A 709 -31.63 15.08 -14.40
N ILE A 710 -30.72 15.12 -13.43
CA ILE A 710 -31.05 15.05 -12.00
C ILE A 710 -30.43 16.27 -11.33
N HIS A 711 -31.24 17.08 -10.64
CA HIS A 711 -30.74 18.10 -9.73
C HIS A 711 -30.79 17.58 -8.29
N ILE A 712 -29.79 17.94 -7.49
CA ILE A 712 -29.76 17.71 -6.06
C ILE A 712 -29.65 19.09 -5.39
N VAL A 713 -30.72 19.46 -4.69
CA VAL A 713 -30.94 20.80 -4.16
C VAL A 713 -30.60 20.83 -2.67
N LEU A 714 -29.60 21.64 -2.33
CA LEU A 714 -29.04 21.73 -0.98
C LEU A 714 -29.43 23.08 -0.34
N PHE A 715 -30.50 23.09 0.45
CA PHE A 715 -30.97 24.28 1.18
C PHE A 715 -29.94 24.85 2.19
N GLN A 716 -28.91 24.08 2.56
CA GLN A 716 -27.84 24.53 3.46
C GLN A 716 -26.51 24.54 2.72
N LYS A 717 -25.98 25.73 2.40
CA LYS A 717 -24.71 25.94 1.65
C LYS A 717 -23.52 25.14 2.20
N LYS A 718 -23.43 24.97 3.53
CA LYS A 718 -22.43 24.13 4.21
C LYS A 718 -22.45 22.64 3.83
N MET A 719 -23.50 22.16 3.17
CA MET A 719 -23.62 20.78 2.70
C MET A 719 -23.03 20.60 1.29
N MET A 720 -22.77 21.69 0.56
CA MET A 720 -22.14 21.64 -0.77
C MET A 720 -20.84 20.84 -0.73
N SER A 721 -19.92 21.19 0.19
CA SER A 721 -18.59 20.58 0.37
C SER A 721 -18.60 19.06 0.53
N ASP A 722 -19.66 18.50 1.10
CA ASP A 722 -19.84 17.05 1.23
C ASP A 722 -20.20 16.41 -0.12
N PHE A 723 -21.16 17.00 -0.83
CA PHE A 723 -21.58 16.53 -2.14
C PHE A 723 -20.50 16.71 -3.21
N GLU A 724 -19.74 17.82 -3.20
CA GLU A 724 -18.60 17.97 -4.12
C GLU A 724 -17.58 16.85 -3.91
N GLN A 725 -17.30 16.51 -2.64
CA GLN A 725 -16.31 15.50 -2.31
C GLN A 725 -16.73 14.11 -2.78
N VAL A 726 -18.02 13.77 -2.75
CA VAL A 726 -18.52 12.51 -3.34
C VAL A 726 -18.43 12.56 -4.85
N MET A 727 -18.92 13.63 -5.49
CA MET A 727 -18.89 13.79 -6.95
C MET A 727 -17.46 13.76 -7.52
N LYS A 728 -16.50 14.44 -6.87
CA LYS A 728 -15.06 14.46 -7.21
C LYS A 728 -14.38 13.10 -7.03
N LYS A 729 -14.98 12.15 -6.28
CA LYS A 729 -14.48 10.78 -6.09
C LYS A 729 -15.11 9.76 -7.04
N PHE A 730 -16.19 10.13 -7.76
CA PHE A 730 -16.94 9.25 -8.65
C PHE A 730 -16.16 8.87 -9.93
N LYS A 731 -16.42 7.69 -10.48
CA LYS A 731 -15.76 7.17 -11.69
C LYS A 731 -16.80 6.74 -12.72
N LYS A 732 -16.51 6.96 -14.01
CA LYS A 732 -17.45 6.66 -15.11
C LYS A 732 -17.93 5.21 -15.08
N VAL A 733 -19.25 5.07 -15.11
CA VAL A 733 -19.99 3.80 -15.26
C VAL A 733 -20.09 3.46 -16.75
N THR A 734 -19.80 2.21 -17.11
CA THR A 734 -19.92 1.68 -18.48
C THR A 734 -20.68 0.36 -18.48
N PRO A 735 -21.70 0.16 -19.34
CA PRO A 735 -22.41 -1.11 -19.46
C PRO A 735 -21.50 -2.26 -19.91
N ASN A 736 -21.82 -3.48 -19.49
CA ASN A 736 -20.99 -4.67 -19.72
C ASN A 736 -21.49 -5.49 -20.94
N PRO A 737 -20.71 -5.67 -22.02
CA PRO A 737 -21.10 -6.51 -23.17
C PRO A 737 -20.94 -8.00 -22.87
N GLY A 738 -21.82 -8.82 -23.46
CA GLY A 738 -21.83 -10.28 -23.30
C GLY A 738 -20.82 -11.06 -24.13
N LEU A 739 -20.83 -12.38 -23.91
CA LEU A 739 -19.92 -13.42 -24.42
C LEU A 739 -19.56 -13.33 -25.92
N ALA A 740 -18.26 -13.46 -26.23
CA ALA A 740 -17.75 -13.96 -27.52
C ALA A 740 -16.32 -14.54 -27.36
N ALA A 741 -15.92 -15.48 -28.22
CA ALA A 741 -14.69 -16.29 -28.06
C ALA A 741 -13.46 -15.76 -28.83
N THR A 742 -12.27 -16.21 -28.40
CA THR A 742 -10.96 -15.93 -29.03
C THR A 742 -10.54 -17.06 -29.98
N PRO A 743 -9.76 -16.78 -31.04
CA PRO A 743 -8.80 -17.75 -31.58
C PRO A 743 -7.34 -17.27 -31.51
N GLN A 744 -6.39 -18.20 -31.30
CA GLN A 744 -4.94 -17.94 -31.20
C GLN A 744 -4.15 -18.53 -32.39
N LYS A 745 -2.93 -18.01 -32.63
CA LYS A 745 -1.70 -18.77 -32.98
C LYS A 745 -0.47 -17.83 -32.84
N LYS A 746 0.57 -18.17 -32.04
CA LYS A 746 1.73 -19.10 -32.26
C LYS A 746 2.77 -18.54 -33.26
N LEU A 747 4.09 -18.60 -33.01
CA LEU A 747 4.89 -18.78 -31.78
C LEU A 747 6.23 -18.00 -31.96
N TYR A 748 7.50 -18.38 -31.67
CA TYR A 748 8.25 -19.57 -31.20
C TYR A 748 9.46 -19.10 -30.33
N ALA A 749 10.48 -19.93 -30.06
CA ALA A 749 11.69 -19.57 -29.28
C ALA A 749 12.92 -20.41 -29.67
N THR A 750 14.14 -20.02 -29.24
CA THR A 750 15.36 -20.87 -29.34
C THR A 750 16.43 -20.48 -28.31
N LEU A 751 17.14 -21.48 -27.76
CA LEU A 751 18.33 -21.37 -26.90
C LEU A 751 19.34 -22.46 -27.30
N PRO A 752 20.64 -22.15 -27.32
CA PRO A 752 21.66 -23.09 -26.84
C PRO A 752 22.84 -22.39 -26.12
N ASN A 753 23.79 -23.05 -25.43
CA ASN A 753 23.84 -24.27 -24.58
C ASN A 753 25.30 -24.40 -24.09
N LEU A 754 25.58 -24.78 -22.83
CA LEU A 754 26.85 -25.45 -22.43
C LEU A 754 26.75 -26.07 -21.01
N SER A 755 27.67 -26.98 -20.68
CA SER A 755 27.51 -27.99 -19.61
C SER A 755 28.85 -28.51 -19.04
N ARG A 756 28.83 -29.33 -17.96
CA ARG A 756 29.52 -30.67 -17.82
C ARG A 756 30.01 -31.06 -16.39
N SER A 757 29.63 -32.27 -15.94
CA SER A 757 30.30 -33.15 -14.92
C SER A 757 30.48 -32.69 -13.45
N GLN A 758 30.50 -33.56 -12.42
CA GLN A 758 30.08 -34.97 -12.24
C GLN A 758 30.14 -35.37 -10.73
N THR A 759 29.78 -36.63 -10.42
CA THR A 759 29.95 -37.40 -9.15
C THR A 759 28.80 -37.38 -8.13
N SER A 760 28.79 -38.36 -7.22
CA SER A 760 27.57 -39.12 -6.88
C SER A 760 27.44 -39.54 -5.42
N SER A 761 26.21 -39.48 -4.88
CA SER A 761 25.63 -40.51 -4.01
C SER A 761 24.10 -40.38 -3.98
N ASP A 762 23.39 -41.48 -3.70
CA ASP A 762 21.94 -41.57 -3.89
C ASP A 762 21.12 -40.94 -2.75
N THR A 763 20.43 -39.84 -3.07
CA THR A 763 18.99 -39.68 -2.81
C THR A 763 18.46 -38.70 -3.86
N THR A 764 17.76 -39.19 -4.87
CA THR A 764 17.30 -38.37 -6.00
C THR A 764 16.16 -37.44 -5.56
N ILE A 765 16.50 -36.21 -5.16
CA ILE A 765 15.53 -35.15 -4.87
C ILE A 765 14.83 -34.78 -6.17
N THR A 766 13.63 -35.32 -6.39
CA THR A 766 12.91 -35.12 -7.64
C THR A 766 12.27 -33.73 -7.66
N ASN A 767 12.61 -32.92 -8.66
CA ASN A 767 11.94 -31.65 -8.86
C ASN A 767 10.48 -31.91 -9.29
N LEU A 768 9.53 -31.15 -8.75
CA LEU A 768 8.13 -31.22 -9.16
C LEU A 768 7.97 -30.91 -10.66
N ALA A 769 8.87 -30.10 -11.23
CA ALA A 769 8.94 -29.85 -12.67
C ALA A 769 9.22 -31.14 -13.47
N ASP A 770 10.19 -31.95 -13.04
CA ASP A 770 10.61 -33.15 -13.77
C ASP A 770 9.57 -34.27 -13.65
N THR A 771 9.00 -34.46 -12.46
CA THR A 771 7.97 -35.48 -12.22
C THR A 771 6.68 -35.17 -12.96
N THR A 772 6.25 -33.89 -13.03
CA THR A 772 5.05 -33.48 -13.79
C THR A 772 5.29 -33.35 -15.29
N ALA A 773 6.52 -33.03 -15.74
CA ALA A 773 6.87 -33.03 -17.17
C ALA A 773 6.96 -34.44 -17.76
N SER A 774 7.29 -35.45 -16.93
CA SER A 774 7.37 -36.86 -17.33
C SER A 774 6.00 -37.56 -17.46
N VAL A 775 4.91 -36.91 -17.01
CA VAL A 775 3.54 -37.44 -17.12
C VAL A 775 3.11 -37.50 -18.59
N THR A 776 2.59 -38.66 -19.01
CA THR A 776 2.14 -38.88 -20.40
C THR A 776 0.65 -39.24 -20.45
N PHE A 777 -0.08 -38.61 -21.37
CA PHE A 777 -1.53 -38.79 -21.50
C PHE A 777 -1.86 -39.78 -22.61
N PRO A 778 -2.95 -40.58 -22.49
CA PRO A 778 -3.43 -41.44 -23.57
C PRO A 778 -3.69 -40.63 -24.84
N VAL A 779 -3.42 -41.24 -26.00
CA VAL A 779 -3.65 -40.61 -27.30
C VAL A 779 -4.96 -41.13 -27.88
N MET A 780 -5.84 -40.24 -28.31
CA MET A 780 -7.06 -40.57 -29.04
C MET A 780 -6.89 -40.19 -30.51
N VAL A 781 -7.11 -41.16 -31.40
CA VAL A 781 -7.11 -40.98 -32.84
C VAL A 781 -8.54 -41.02 -33.36
N ALA A 782 -8.92 -39.97 -34.08
CA ALA A 782 -10.19 -39.85 -34.76
C ALA A 782 -9.99 -40.02 -36.27
N GLU A 783 -10.50 -41.12 -36.82
CA GLU A 783 -10.54 -41.34 -38.26
C GLU A 783 -11.95 -41.05 -38.79
N VAL A 784 -12.05 -40.08 -39.70
CA VAL A 784 -13.32 -39.66 -40.32
C VAL A 784 -13.31 -40.08 -41.78
N TYR A 785 -14.35 -40.79 -42.21
CA TYR A 785 -14.54 -41.26 -43.58
C TYR A 785 -15.83 -40.66 -44.15
N GLY A 786 -15.78 -40.04 -45.33
CA GLY A 786 -16.92 -39.38 -45.97
C GLY A 786 -16.71 -39.17 -47.47
N VAL A 787 -17.68 -38.57 -48.16
CA VAL A 787 -17.61 -38.29 -49.62
C VAL A 787 -17.45 -36.79 -49.95
N SER A 788 -17.32 -35.94 -48.93
CA SER A 788 -17.20 -34.49 -49.06
C SER A 788 -16.21 -33.94 -48.05
N ALA A 789 -15.12 -33.31 -48.51
CA ALA A 789 -14.12 -32.70 -47.64
C ALA A 789 -14.71 -31.59 -46.74
N ALA A 790 -15.77 -30.90 -47.19
CA ALA A 790 -16.49 -29.93 -46.37
C ALA A 790 -17.19 -30.60 -45.17
N ASN A 791 -17.72 -31.81 -45.35
CA ASN A 791 -18.38 -32.57 -44.30
C ASN A 791 -17.36 -33.15 -43.30
N LEU A 792 -16.20 -33.65 -43.79
CA LEU A 792 -15.09 -34.07 -42.91
C LEU A 792 -14.62 -32.89 -42.04
N ALA A 793 -14.47 -31.70 -42.62
CA ALA A 793 -14.12 -30.49 -41.89
C ALA A 793 -15.19 -30.06 -40.87
N GLN A 794 -16.48 -30.30 -41.12
CA GLN A 794 -17.56 -30.08 -40.13
C GLN A 794 -17.47 -31.07 -38.95
N VAL A 795 -17.20 -32.35 -39.22
CA VAL A 795 -16.98 -33.35 -38.16
C VAL A 795 -15.72 -33.02 -37.35
N LYS A 796 -14.63 -32.61 -38.01
CA LYS A 796 -13.42 -32.17 -37.33
C LYS A 796 -13.68 -30.95 -36.45
N ARG A 797 -14.45 -29.97 -36.94
CA ARG A 797 -14.83 -28.79 -36.14
C ARG A 797 -15.60 -29.19 -34.88
N CYS A 798 -16.57 -30.10 -34.98
CA CYS A 798 -17.31 -30.60 -33.81
C CYS A 798 -16.41 -31.31 -32.78
N LEU A 799 -15.33 -31.97 -33.21
CA LEU A 799 -14.33 -32.58 -32.32
C LEU A 799 -13.46 -31.51 -31.64
N ASP A 800 -12.98 -30.51 -32.38
CA ASP A 800 -12.17 -29.40 -31.84
C ASP A 800 -12.99 -28.52 -30.88
N GLU A 801 -14.25 -28.22 -31.21
CA GLU A 801 -15.19 -27.42 -30.39
C GLU A 801 -15.45 -28.10 -29.05
N LEU A 802 -15.86 -29.37 -29.04
CA LEU A 802 -16.15 -30.11 -27.81
C LEU A 802 -14.91 -30.23 -26.89
N VAL A 803 -13.72 -30.40 -27.47
CA VAL A 803 -12.47 -30.43 -26.72
C VAL A 803 -12.12 -29.05 -26.15
N ALA A 804 -12.46 -27.96 -26.85
CA ALA A 804 -12.28 -26.59 -26.35
C ALA A 804 -13.33 -26.20 -25.28
N GLU A 805 -14.52 -26.80 -25.29
CA GLU A 805 -15.58 -26.56 -24.30
C GLU A 805 -15.34 -27.31 -22.98
N GLU A 806 -14.95 -28.59 -23.00
CA GLU A 806 -14.74 -29.37 -21.78
C GLU A 806 -13.31 -29.38 -21.22
N CYS A 807 -12.32 -28.80 -21.92
CA CYS A 807 -10.96 -28.61 -21.38
C CYS A 807 -10.67 -27.14 -21.06
N THR A 808 -10.16 -26.89 -19.85
CA THR A 808 -9.76 -25.56 -19.36
C THR A 808 -8.27 -25.51 -19.00
N SER A 809 -7.79 -24.31 -18.72
CA SER A 809 -6.41 -24.02 -18.31
C SER A 809 -6.40 -22.88 -17.29
N GLN A 810 -5.85 -23.14 -16.10
CA GLN A 810 -5.85 -22.19 -14.99
C GLN A 810 -4.50 -22.16 -14.29
N ASP A 811 -4.04 -20.97 -13.94
CA ASP A 811 -2.79 -20.74 -13.21
C ASP A 811 -3.05 -20.67 -11.69
N VAL A 812 -2.09 -21.17 -10.90
CA VAL A 812 -2.06 -21.12 -9.43
C VAL A 812 -0.75 -20.46 -9.02
N GLU A 813 -0.82 -19.22 -8.54
CA GLU A 813 0.34 -18.45 -8.09
C GLU A 813 0.85 -18.98 -6.75
N THR A 814 2.17 -19.18 -6.62
CA THR A 814 2.82 -19.68 -5.40
C THR A 814 4.33 -19.53 -5.43
N GLU A 815 4.88 -19.02 -4.33
CA GLU A 815 6.33 -18.93 -4.04
C GLU A 815 6.83 -20.11 -3.18
N HIS A 816 5.90 -20.91 -2.65
CA HIS A 816 6.13 -21.89 -1.58
C HIS A 816 6.37 -23.32 -2.11
N LEU A 817 6.61 -23.49 -3.41
CA LEU A 817 6.81 -24.80 -4.06
C LEU A 817 7.97 -25.62 -3.46
N HIS A 818 8.96 -24.93 -2.90
CA HIS A 818 10.12 -25.53 -2.25
C HIS A 818 9.81 -26.14 -0.87
N LEU A 819 8.66 -25.82 -0.25
CA LEU A 819 8.23 -26.35 1.05
C LEU A 819 7.45 -27.68 0.96
N LEU A 820 7.13 -28.14 -0.25
CA LEU A 820 6.45 -29.41 -0.48
C LEU A 820 7.41 -30.59 -0.19
N THR A 821 6.96 -31.56 0.59
CA THR A 821 7.70 -32.82 0.83
C THR A 821 7.72 -33.70 -0.42
N GLU A 822 8.66 -34.65 -0.53
CA GLU A 822 8.68 -35.60 -1.65
C GLU A 822 7.37 -36.40 -1.75
N SER A 823 6.73 -36.74 -0.63
CA SER A 823 5.41 -37.40 -0.63
C SER A 823 4.31 -36.51 -1.24
N GLU A 824 4.30 -35.21 -0.93
CA GLU A 824 3.37 -34.25 -1.53
C GLU A 824 3.66 -34.03 -3.02
N LYS A 825 4.94 -33.97 -3.44
CA LYS A 825 5.34 -33.89 -4.86
C LYS A 825 4.91 -35.14 -5.64
N GLN A 826 5.15 -36.32 -5.08
CA GLN A 826 4.74 -37.60 -5.67
C GLN A 826 3.21 -37.71 -5.76
N ALA A 827 2.47 -37.26 -4.74
CA ALA A 827 1.01 -37.21 -4.79
C ALA A 827 0.49 -36.28 -5.89
N ILE A 828 1.12 -35.10 -6.10
CA ILE A 828 0.77 -34.16 -7.17
C ILE A 828 1.07 -34.76 -8.55
N ALA A 829 2.20 -35.45 -8.74
CA ALA A 829 2.54 -36.13 -9.99
C ALA A 829 1.62 -37.33 -10.29
N ALA A 830 1.29 -38.14 -9.27
CA ALA A 830 0.36 -39.26 -9.38
C ALA A 830 -1.06 -38.78 -9.74
N MET A 831 -1.52 -37.68 -9.12
CA MET A 831 -2.77 -37.01 -9.47
C MET A 831 -2.74 -36.51 -10.93
N SER A 832 -1.65 -35.88 -11.38
CA SER A 832 -1.49 -35.43 -12.77
C SER A 832 -1.66 -36.57 -13.78
N GLN A 833 -1.06 -37.74 -13.52
CA GLN A 833 -1.19 -38.93 -14.36
C GLN A 833 -2.58 -39.58 -14.30
N LYS A 834 -3.14 -39.77 -13.09
CA LYS A 834 -4.45 -40.40 -12.84
C LYS A 834 -5.59 -39.57 -13.43
N ASP A 835 -5.63 -38.30 -13.08
CA ASP A 835 -6.71 -37.40 -13.44
C ASP A 835 -6.48 -36.75 -14.83
N GLN A 836 -5.39 -37.13 -15.52
CA GLN A 836 -5.02 -36.70 -16.88
C GLN A 836 -4.98 -35.18 -17.05
N VAL A 837 -4.48 -34.48 -16.03
CA VAL A 837 -4.26 -33.03 -16.05
C VAL A 837 -2.77 -32.75 -16.21
N LYS A 838 -2.41 -31.87 -17.14
CA LYS A 838 -1.03 -31.39 -17.31
C LYS A 838 -0.77 -30.26 -16.33
N ILE A 839 0.15 -30.49 -15.40
CA ILE A 839 0.73 -29.47 -14.55
C ILE A 839 2.01 -28.98 -15.25
N GLN A 840 2.23 -27.67 -15.30
CA GLN A 840 3.48 -27.07 -15.74
C GLN A 840 3.99 -26.14 -14.64
N VAL A 841 5.20 -26.42 -14.15
CA VAL A 841 5.88 -25.56 -13.18
C VAL A 841 6.51 -24.37 -13.92
N LEU A 842 6.21 -23.16 -13.46
CA LEU A 842 6.80 -21.90 -13.88
C LEU A 842 7.24 -21.15 -12.60
N GLN A 843 8.21 -20.24 -12.69
CA GLN A 843 8.97 -19.69 -11.53
C GLN A 843 8.13 -19.45 -10.26
N ASN A 844 7.06 -18.64 -10.34
CA ASN A 844 6.17 -18.34 -9.21
C ASN A 844 4.72 -18.85 -9.44
N LYS A 845 4.49 -19.81 -10.34
CA LYS A 845 3.14 -20.35 -10.61
C LYS A 845 3.09 -21.75 -11.20
N LEU A 846 2.07 -22.52 -10.82
CA LEU A 846 1.71 -23.79 -11.47
C LEU A 846 0.58 -23.55 -12.47
N LYS A 847 0.78 -23.94 -13.73
CA LYS A 847 -0.28 -23.93 -14.74
C LYS A 847 -0.89 -25.31 -14.88
N VAL A 848 -2.17 -25.46 -14.57
CA VAL A 848 -2.91 -26.74 -14.64
C VAL A 848 -3.86 -26.70 -15.83
N THR A 849 -3.81 -27.74 -16.68
CA THR A 849 -4.57 -27.80 -17.95
C THR A 849 -5.13 -29.20 -18.18
N GLY A 850 -6.38 -29.30 -18.62
CA GLY A 850 -7.06 -30.58 -18.84
C GLY A 850 -8.57 -30.40 -18.77
N LYS A 851 -9.31 -31.50 -18.57
CA LYS A 851 -10.77 -31.45 -18.46
C LYS A 851 -11.22 -30.62 -17.24
N THR A 852 -12.22 -29.76 -17.40
CA THR A 852 -12.58 -28.70 -16.43
C THR A 852 -12.76 -29.19 -14.98
N ASN A 853 -13.57 -30.22 -14.73
CA ASN A 853 -13.76 -30.74 -13.37
C ASN A 853 -12.47 -31.32 -12.78
N ASP A 854 -11.72 -32.04 -13.60
CA ASP A 854 -10.48 -32.71 -13.23
C ASP A 854 -9.39 -31.66 -12.89
N VAL A 855 -9.36 -30.51 -13.61
CA VAL A 855 -8.50 -29.34 -13.31
C VAL A 855 -8.87 -28.67 -11.98
N LEU A 856 -10.17 -28.48 -11.70
CA LEU A 856 -10.62 -27.88 -10.43
C LEU A 856 -10.22 -28.72 -9.21
N LEU A 857 -10.42 -30.04 -9.28
CA LEU A 857 -10.00 -30.99 -8.24
C LEU A 857 -8.47 -31.00 -8.05
N ALA A 858 -7.71 -30.98 -9.15
CA ALA A 858 -6.26 -30.88 -9.13
C ALA A 858 -5.77 -29.60 -8.45
N ILE A 859 -6.38 -28.46 -8.77
CA ILE A 859 -6.04 -27.15 -8.18
C ILE A 859 -6.36 -27.11 -6.68
N GLN A 860 -7.47 -27.73 -6.25
CA GLN A 860 -7.78 -27.88 -4.83
C GLN A 860 -6.70 -28.70 -4.11
N HIS A 861 -6.39 -29.91 -4.60
CA HIS A 861 -5.35 -30.77 -4.01
C HIS A 861 -3.95 -30.12 -3.96
N ILE A 862 -3.61 -29.31 -4.98
CA ILE A 862 -2.38 -28.50 -5.00
C ILE A 862 -2.41 -27.43 -3.90
N LYS A 863 -3.51 -26.68 -3.77
CA LYS A 863 -3.67 -25.65 -2.73
C LYS A 863 -3.63 -26.24 -1.33
N ASP A 864 -4.30 -27.36 -1.09
CA ASP A 864 -4.31 -28.05 0.21
C ASP A 864 -2.92 -28.58 0.60
N SER A 865 -2.09 -28.93 -0.39
CA SER A 865 -0.70 -29.36 -0.17
C SER A 865 0.23 -28.16 0.10
N LEU A 866 0.06 -27.05 -0.63
CA LEU A 866 0.79 -25.80 -0.38
C LEU A 866 0.45 -25.18 0.98
N GLN A 867 -0.82 -25.25 1.40
CA GLN A 867 -1.27 -24.74 2.69
C GLN A 867 -0.65 -25.54 3.85
N ARG A 868 -0.70 -26.89 3.78
CA ARG A 868 -0.04 -27.77 4.77
C ARG A 868 1.47 -27.53 4.86
N ALA A 869 2.12 -27.28 3.72
CA ALA A 869 3.54 -26.95 3.68
C ALA A 869 3.86 -25.61 4.39
N ARG A 870 3.04 -24.58 4.18
CA ARG A 870 3.15 -23.27 4.83
C ARG A 870 2.87 -23.32 6.34
N GLU A 871 1.85 -24.08 6.75
CA GLU A 871 1.50 -24.28 8.17
C GLU A 871 2.61 -25.00 8.94
N ARG A 872 3.21 -26.03 8.32
CA ARG A 872 4.37 -26.76 8.87
C ARG A 872 5.56 -25.84 9.08
N GLU A 873 5.91 -25.04 8.08
CA GLU A 873 7.06 -24.12 8.14
C GLU A 873 6.87 -23.01 9.18
N ASN A 874 5.64 -22.46 9.29
CA ASN A 874 5.28 -21.53 10.36
C ASN A 874 5.44 -22.15 11.76
N LEU A 875 4.87 -23.33 11.96
CA LEU A 875 4.87 -24.03 13.25
C LEU A 875 6.29 -24.43 13.69
N GLU A 876 7.12 -24.90 12.75
CA GLU A 876 8.54 -25.12 13.00
C GLU A 876 9.28 -23.83 13.38
N ARG A 877 8.94 -22.69 12.75
CA ARG A 877 9.54 -21.37 13.05
C ARG A 877 9.17 -20.92 14.47
N GLU A 878 7.92 -21.11 14.88
CA GLU A 878 7.43 -20.80 16.23
C GLU A 878 8.06 -21.70 17.30
N GLU A 879 8.15 -23.01 17.05
CA GLU A 879 8.86 -23.96 17.92
C GLU A 879 10.35 -23.59 18.09
N LYS A 880 11.04 -23.29 16.98
CA LYS A 880 12.46 -22.89 16.99
C LYS A 880 12.69 -21.53 17.67
N ARG A 881 11.69 -20.63 17.69
CA ARG A 881 11.71 -19.37 18.45
C ARG A 881 11.47 -19.63 19.93
N LEU A 882 10.40 -20.36 20.28
CA LEU A 882 10.00 -20.57 21.66
C LEU A 882 11.05 -21.39 22.44
N LYS A 883 11.67 -22.40 21.82
CA LYS A 883 12.77 -23.17 22.44
C LYS A 883 13.95 -22.32 22.92
N LYS A 884 14.21 -21.17 22.27
CA LYS A 884 15.25 -20.19 22.64
C LYS A 884 14.77 -19.17 23.68
N THR A 885 13.51 -19.25 24.09
CA THR A 885 12.79 -18.26 24.89
C THR A 885 12.37 -18.86 26.23
N ILE A 886 11.64 -19.97 26.19
CA ILE A 886 11.06 -20.66 27.35
C ILE A 886 11.33 -22.15 27.23
N CYS A 887 11.73 -22.78 28.33
CA CYS A 887 11.76 -24.23 28.46
C CYS A 887 11.05 -24.73 29.71
N TRP A 888 10.27 -25.79 29.52
CA TRP A 888 9.71 -26.61 30.57
C TRP A 888 10.68 -27.75 30.90
N GLU A 889 11.04 -27.84 32.17
CA GLU A 889 11.97 -28.83 32.71
C GLU A 889 11.26 -29.71 33.74
N VAL A 890 11.60 -31.01 33.74
CA VAL A 890 11.05 -32.02 34.65
C VAL A 890 12.13 -32.56 35.58
N GLU A 891 11.83 -32.68 36.87
CA GLU A 891 12.71 -33.25 37.89
C GLU A 891 12.81 -34.78 37.72
N LYS A 892 14.00 -35.31 37.39
CA LYS A 892 14.29 -36.74 37.22
C LYS A 892 15.62 -37.09 37.92
N SER A 893 15.56 -37.98 38.91
CA SER A 893 16.73 -38.46 39.67
C SER A 893 17.64 -37.34 40.20
N GLN A 894 17.07 -36.36 40.91
CA GLN A 894 17.75 -35.16 41.44
C GLN A 894 18.39 -34.24 40.38
N SER A 895 18.10 -34.45 39.09
CA SER A 895 18.52 -33.58 37.99
C SER A 895 17.30 -32.99 37.27
N TRP A 896 17.44 -31.82 36.65
CA TRP A 896 16.41 -31.25 35.78
C TRP A 896 16.67 -31.67 34.33
N LYS A 897 15.62 -32.06 33.61
CA LYS A 897 15.70 -32.44 32.21
C LYS A 897 14.72 -31.64 31.36
N HIS A 898 15.24 -30.95 30.34
CA HIS A 898 14.46 -30.29 29.31
C HIS A 898 13.56 -31.28 28.55
N LEU A 899 12.35 -30.85 28.22
CA LEU A 899 11.48 -31.55 27.28
C LEU A 899 11.97 -31.38 25.83
N ASP A 900 11.49 -32.24 24.93
CA ASP A 900 11.75 -32.06 23.50
C ASP A 900 11.06 -30.79 22.95
N THR A 901 11.44 -30.40 21.74
CA THR A 901 11.03 -29.11 21.15
C THR A 901 9.52 -29.00 20.90
N ARG A 902 8.88 -30.10 20.51
CA ARG A 902 7.45 -30.16 20.20
C ARG A 902 6.64 -30.20 21.49
N THR A 903 7.02 -31.05 22.45
CA THR A 903 6.35 -31.13 23.75
C THR A 903 6.45 -29.82 24.52
N ASN A 904 7.63 -29.19 24.52
CA ASN A 904 7.88 -27.88 25.14
C ASN A 904 6.93 -26.79 24.62
N TYR A 905 6.70 -26.76 23.30
CA TYR A 905 5.78 -25.82 22.66
C TYR A 905 4.32 -26.06 23.04
N ASN A 906 3.87 -27.32 22.98
CA ASN A 906 2.48 -27.66 23.32
C ASN A 906 2.18 -27.46 24.82
N MET A 907 3.17 -27.66 25.70
CA MET A 907 3.05 -27.45 27.14
C MET A 907 2.91 -25.96 27.50
N GLU A 908 3.71 -25.08 26.87
CA GLU A 908 3.56 -23.63 27.02
C GLU A 908 2.21 -23.14 26.46
N LEU A 909 1.75 -23.72 25.34
CA LEU A 909 0.44 -23.39 24.76
C LEU A 909 -0.73 -23.79 25.67
N ALA A 910 -0.63 -24.93 26.37
CA ALA A 910 -1.61 -25.36 27.36
C ALA A 910 -1.60 -24.47 28.63
N PHE A 911 -0.41 -24.13 29.12
CA PHE A 911 -0.23 -23.17 30.22
C PHE A 911 -0.85 -21.81 29.89
N HIS A 912 -0.59 -21.28 28.69
CA HIS A 912 -1.14 -20.00 28.24
C HIS A 912 -2.68 -20.02 28.06
N LYS A 913 -3.25 -21.18 27.69
CA LYS A 913 -4.72 -21.41 27.66
C LYS A 913 -5.36 -21.48 29.04
N LYS A 914 -4.57 -21.54 30.12
CA LYS A 914 -5.00 -21.75 31.51
C LYS A 914 -5.65 -23.13 31.73
N ASP A 915 -5.22 -24.14 30.96
CA ASP A 915 -5.59 -25.53 31.22
C ASP A 915 -5.12 -25.91 32.64
N GLN A 916 -5.97 -26.55 33.45
CA GLN A 916 -5.56 -26.98 34.80
C GLN A 916 -4.76 -28.29 34.77
N LEU A 917 -5.13 -29.19 33.86
CA LEU A 917 -4.48 -30.47 33.60
C LEU A 917 -4.23 -30.63 32.11
N TRP A 918 -3.05 -31.12 31.73
CA TRP A 918 -2.67 -31.36 30.33
C TRP A 918 -1.91 -32.68 30.19
N THR A 919 -1.97 -33.34 29.03
CA THR A 919 -1.36 -34.67 28.82
C THR A 919 -0.50 -34.73 27.56
N TYR A 920 0.57 -35.52 27.64
CA TYR A 920 1.48 -35.79 26.52
C TYR A 920 2.10 -37.20 26.61
N GLN A 921 2.73 -37.65 25.53
CA GLN A 921 3.46 -38.92 25.48
C GLN A 921 4.93 -38.70 25.13
N ASP A 922 5.86 -39.32 25.87
CA ASP A 922 7.29 -39.41 25.55
C ASP A 922 7.70 -40.90 25.57
N ARG A 923 8.30 -41.39 24.48
CA ARG A 923 8.76 -42.78 24.31
C ARG A 923 7.70 -43.85 24.65
N GLY A 924 6.42 -43.56 24.37
CA GLY A 924 5.30 -44.47 24.65
C GLY A 924 4.78 -44.45 26.10
N VAL A 925 5.35 -43.62 26.98
CA VAL A 925 4.82 -43.38 28.33
C VAL A 925 3.98 -42.11 28.33
N SER A 926 2.77 -42.20 28.91
CA SER A 926 1.88 -41.05 29.06
C SER A 926 2.15 -40.30 30.37
N PHE A 927 2.10 -38.97 30.31
CA PHE A 927 2.28 -38.07 31.45
C PHE A 927 1.11 -37.10 31.57
N THR A 928 0.74 -36.76 32.81
CA THR A 928 -0.30 -35.75 33.13
C THR A 928 0.31 -34.62 33.95
N VAL A 929 0.28 -33.40 33.42
CA VAL A 929 0.76 -32.15 34.01
C VAL A 929 -0.34 -31.50 34.84
N ASP A 930 0.01 -30.94 35.98
CA ASP A 930 -0.80 -30.04 36.83
C ASP A 930 -0.09 -28.69 36.94
N PHE A 931 -0.66 -27.67 36.31
CA PHE A 931 -0.09 -26.32 36.28
C PHE A 931 -0.43 -25.48 37.53
N LYS A 932 -1.43 -25.88 38.33
CA LYS A 932 -1.77 -25.19 39.59
C LYS A 932 -0.76 -25.52 40.68
N ASN A 933 -0.34 -26.79 40.74
CA ASN A 933 0.60 -27.31 41.73
C ASN A 933 2.04 -27.46 41.19
N MET A 934 2.27 -27.15 39.91
CA MET A 934 3.57 -27.25 39.22
C MET A 934 4.22 -28.64 39.34
N THR A 935 3.43 -29.68 39.03
CA THR A 935 3.91 -31.08 39.00
C THR A 935 3.44 -31.83 37.75
N GLN A 936 3.97 -33.02 37.51
CA GLN A 936 3.41 -33.98 36.58
C GLN A 936 3.47 -35.41 37.13
N LYS A 937 2.54 -36.28 36.71
CA LYS A 937 2.50 -37.71 37.03
C LYS A 937 2.79 -38.58 35.81
N ASP A 938 3.49 -39.70 36.01
CA ASP A 938 3.59 -40.76 35.01
C ASP A 938 2.40 -41.74 35.09
N SER A 939 2.26 -42.61 34.08
CA SER A 939 1.21 -43.64 34.02
C SER A 939 1.30 -44.75 35.08
N ARG A 940 2.21 -44.63 36.05
CA ARG A 940 2.37 -45.51 37.23
C ARG A 940 2.15 -44.74 38.54
N GLY A 941 1.72 -43.48 38.48
CA GLY A 941 1.42 -42.63 39.63
C GLY A 941 2.60 -41.85 40.22
N ASN A 942 3.82 -42.02 39.69
CA ASN A 942 5.01 -41.33 40.19
C ASN A 942 4.89 -39.82 39.89
N THR A 943 5.02 -38.98 40.91
CA THR A 943 4.92 -37.52 40.78
C THR A 943 6.31 -36.89 40.70
N MET A 944 6.52 -36.03 39.71
CA MET A 944 7.74 -35.26 39.47
C MET A 944 7.39 -33.76 39.49
N LYS A 945 8.30 -32.90 39.96
CA LYS A 945 8.11 -31.45 39.82
C LYS A 945 8.36 -31.00 38.38
N ILE A 946 7.70 -29.92 37.99
CA ILE A 946 8.00 -29.18 36.76
C ILE A 946 8.33 -27.72 37.09
N LYS A 947 9.11 -27.08 36.23
CA LYS A 947 9.36 -25.64 36.28
C LYS A 947 9.36 -25.05 34.87
N ARG A 948 9.01 -23.77 34.77
CA ARG A 948 9.08 -22.97 33.55
C ARG A 948 10.29 -22.03 33.64
N THR A 949 11.35 -22.37 32.94
CA THR A 949 12.62 -21.62 32.92
C THR A 949 12.68 -20.76 31.66
N LEU A 950 13.22 -19.54 31.76
CA LEU A 950 13.55 -18.72 30.59
C LEU A 950 14.98 -19.08 30.16
N LEU A 951 15.17 -19.54 28.92
CA LEU A 951 16.45 -20.15 28.47
C LEU A 951 17.42 -19.20 27.78
N GLY A 952 17.06 -17.94 27.64
CA GLY A 952 18.00 -16.90 27.29
C GLY A 952 17.58 -15.59 27.92
N ASP A 953 18.49 -14.62 27.87
CA ASP A 953 18.14 -13.21 27.73
C ASP A 953 17.18 -13.08 26.56
N SER A 954 15.88 -13.22 26.82
CA SER A 954 14.98 -13.56 25.74
C SER A 954 14.28 -12.35 25.16
N GLU A 955 14.51 -12.26 23.87
CA GLU A 955 13.84 -11.54 22.80
C GLU A 955 12.30 -11.62 22.86
N THR A 956 11.74 -12.60 23.59
CA THR A 956 10.33 -12.63 24.02
C THR A 956 10.11 -13.14 25.47
N ALA A 957 11.14 -13.08 26.33
CA ALA A 957 11.04 -13.37 27.77
C ALA A 957 12.27 -12.83 28.56
N ILE A 958 12.30 -11.51 28.78
CA ILE A 958 13.30 -10.78 29.60
C ILE A 958 14.75 -10.98 29.11
N ILE A 959 15.22 -10.06 28.28
CA ILE A 959 16.65 -9.76 28.17
C ILE A 959 17.06 -8.94 29.40
N ASP A 960 18.12 -9.33 30.11
CA ASP A 960 18.68 -8.55 31.19
C ASP A 960 19.18 -7.18 30.67
N PRO A 961 18.98 -6.09 31.44
CA PRO A 961 19.47 -4.78 31.07
C PRO A 961 21.00 -4.69 31.19
N PRO A 962 21.66 -3.70 30.55
CA PRO A 962 23.08 -3.43 30.73
C PRO A 962 23.45 -3.30 32.22
N PRO A 963 24.63 -3.80 32.67
CA PRO A 963 25.00 -3.78 34.09
C PRO A 963 25.08 -2.40 34.76
N THR A 964 25.13 -1.30 33.99
CA THR A 964 25.04 0.06 34.52
C THR A 964 23.61 0.48 34.88
N TRP A 965 22.58 -0.25 34.43
CA TRP A 965 21.20 0.12 34.69
C TRP A 965 20.82 -0.10 36.16
N THR A 966 20.34 0.97 36.80
CA THR A 966 19.60 0.85 38.05
C THR A 966 18.24 0.23 37.79
N LYS A 967 17.73 -0.57 38.74
CA LYS A 967 16.43 -1.25 38.62
C LYS A 967 15.32 -0.28 38.21
N LEU A 968 14.69 -0.53 37.06
CA LEU A 968 13.66 0.34 36.48
C LEU A 968 12.38 0.46 37.31
N GLY A 969 12.16 -0.45 38.27
CA GLY A 969 10.99 -0.39 39.17
C GLY A 969 9.66 -0.35 38.42
N GLY A 970 9.55 -1.10 37.32
CA GLY A 970 8.36 -1.17 36.44
C GLY A 970 8.21 -0.03 35.43
N LYS A 971 9.18 0.90 35.32
CA LYS A 971 9.25 1.84 34.20
C LYS A 971 9.61 1.13 32.89
N ASP A 972 8.92 1.48 31.81
CA ASP A 972 9.35 1.13 30.44
C ASP A 972 10.53 2.00 29.95
N LEU A 973 10.71 3.18 30.56
CA LEU A 973 11.78 4.13 30.27
C LEU A 973 12.18 4.90 31.53
N ASP A 974 13.49 5.00 31.79
CA ASP A 974 14.08 6.00 32.69
C ASP A 974 15.23 6.77 32.04
N VAL A 975 15.49 8.00 32.50
CA VAL A 975 16.54 8.89 31.96
C VAL A 975 17.31 9.48 33.14
N ILE A 976 18.48 8.94 33.41
CA ILE A 976 19.18 9.12 34.68
C ILE A 976 20.36 10.07 34.49
N ALA A 977 20.19 11.30 34.98
CA ALA A 977 21.29 12.26 35.07
C ALA A 977 22.39 11.71 35.99
N LEU A 978 23.59 11.54 35.44
CA LEU A 978 24.77 11.08 36.17
C LEU A 978 25.39 12.26 36.92
N THR A 979 25.84 12.05 38.16
CA THR A 979 26.55 13.08 38.92
C THR A 979 27.96 13.28 38.36
N SER A 980 28.47 14.51 38.35
CA SER A 980 29.82 14.83 37.87
C SER A 980 30.94 14.10 38.62
N GLU A 981 30.68 13.69 39.87
CA GLU A 981 31.60 12.89 40.67
C GLU A 981 31.60 11.39 40.30
N SER A 982 30.57 10.89 39.62
CA SER A 982 30.46 9.48 39.24
C SER A 982 31.47 9.10 38.16
N GLU A 983 32.01 7.88 38.27
CA GLU A 983 33.00 7.37 37.31
C GLU A 983 32.41 7.17 35.91
N GLU A 984 31.10 6.94 35.84
CA GLU A 984 30.34 6.82 34.60
C GLU A 984 30.20 8.18 33.90
N PHE A 985 29.88 9.27 34.62
CA PHE A 985 29.91 10.62 34.06
C PHE A 985 31.30 10.97 33.56
N LYS A 986 32.34 10.75 34.39
CA LYS A 986 33.74 11.04 34.03
C LYS A 986 34.15 10.29 32.77
N THR A 987 33.84 9.00 32.67
CA THR A 987 34.14 8.17 31.50
C THR A 987 33.45 8.69 30.24
N ILE A 988 32.12 8.85 30.26
CA ILE A 988 31.36 9.28 29.08
C ILE A 988 31.68 10.74 28.70
N SER A 989 31.96 11.60 29.68
CA SER A 989 32.43 12.98 29.45
C SER A 989 33.83 13.00 28.81
N ALA A 990 34.77 12.17 29.29
CA ALA A 990 36.11 12.08 28.73
C ALA A 990 36.09 11.51 27.30
N GLU A 991 35.33 10.44 27.05
CA GLU A 991 35.12 9.91 25.70
C GLU A 991 34.53 10.97 24.76
N PHE A 992 33.50 11.69 25.21
CA PHE A 992 32.82 12.73 24.42
C PHE A 992 33.74 13.91 24.10
N LEU A 993 34.46 14.44 25.09
CA LEU A 993 35.39 15.55 24.93
C LEU A 993 36.57 15.17 24.03
N LEU A 994 37.14 13.97 24.21
CA LEU A 994 38.15 13.39 23.31
C LEU A 994 37.63 13.32 21.87
N SER A 995 36.40 12.82 21.70
CA SER A 995 35.69 12.72 20.43
C SER A 995 35.25 14.09 19.85
N CYS A 996 35.54 15.19 20.55
CA CYS A 996 35.29 16.58 20.12
C CYS A 996 36.55 17.46 19.99
N GLN A 997 37.76 16.97 20.29
CA GLN A 997 38.98 17.80 20.37
C GLN A 997 39.29 18.62 19.11
N PHE A 998 38.96 18.11 17.92
CA PHE A 998 39.14 18.87 16.67
C PHE A 998 38.19 20.08 16.57
N HIS A 999 36.97 19.99 17.11
CA HIS A 999 35.98 21.08 17.04
C HIS A 999 36.24 22.19 18.07
N THR A 1000 36.85 21.89 19.23
CA THR A 1000 37.33 22.95 20.14
C THR A 1000 38.52 23.70 19.54
N GLN A 1001 39.37 23.03 18.76
CA GLN A 1001 40.45 23.67 18.00
C GLN A 1001 39.93 24.53 16.84
N GLU A 1002 38.95 24.05 16.06
CA GLU A 1002 38.37 24.82 14.94
C GLU A 1002 37.48 26.00 15.40
N SER A 1003 36.69 25.82 16.47
CA SER A 1003 35.72 26.83 16.91
C SER A 1003 36.29 27.87 17.89
N GLY A 1004 37.48 27.63 18.45
CA GLY A 1004 38.08 28.47 19.47
C GLY A 1004 37.34 28.53 20.81
N LYS A 1005 36.28 27.71 20.99
CA LYS A 1005 35.44 27.65 22.19
C LYS A 1005 35.60 26.31 22.90
N LEU A 1006 35.49 26.34 24.22
CA LEU A 1006 35.57 25.13 25.04
C LEU A 1006 34.20 24.47 25.16
N ILE A 1007 34.19 23.13 25.13
CA ILE A 1007 32.98 22.36 25.38
C ILE A 1007 32.86 22.14 26.89
N GLU A 1008 31.88 22.80 27.51
CA GLU A 1008 31.47 22.49 28.88
C GLU A 1008 30.36 21.43 28.82
N VAL A 1009 30.61 20.25 29.38
CA VAL A 1009 29.59 19.21 29.54
C VAL A 1009 28.72 19.57 30.75
N VAL A 1010 27.52 20.05 30.46
CA VAL A 1010 26.55 20.54 31.46
C VAL A 1010 25.81 19.36 32.11
N GLN A 1011 25.55 18.29 31.36
CA GLN A 1011 24.88 17.10 31.87
C GLN A 1011 25.20 15.86 31.02
N ILE A 1012 25.20 14.68 31.64
CA ILE A 1012 25.12 13.39 30.94
C ILE A 1012 23.97 12.61 31.56
N GLN A 1013 23.13 12.01 30.72
CA GLN A 1013 21.97 11.24 31.13
C GLN A 1013 22.01 9.84 30.50
N ARG A 1014 22.11 8.78 31.30
CA ARG A 1014 21.95 7.40 30.82
C ARG A 1014 20.50 7.15 30.46
N ILE A 1015 20.25 6.54 29.31
CA ILE A 1015 18.90 6.18 28.87
C ILE A 1015 18.65 4.70 29.16
N GLN A 1016 17.53 4.39 29.80
CA GLN A 1016 17.15 3.04 30.20
C GLN A 1016 15.74 2.69 29.70
N ASN A 1017 15.57 2.25 28.45
CA ASN A 1017 14.27 1.91 27.87
C ASN A 1017 14.12 0.40 27.68
N GLN A 1018 13.25 -0.25 28.46
CA GLN A 1018 13.10 -1.71 28.47
C GLN A 1018 12.57 -2.26 27.13
N GLU A 1019 11.58 -1.61 26.51
CA GLU A 1019 11.01 -2.06 25.24
C GLU A 1019 12.02 -1.92 24.09
N GLN A 1020 12.68 -0.75 24.00
CA GLN A 1020 13.73 -0.52 23.01
C GLN A 1020 14.95 -1.41 23.24
N TRP A 1021 15.37 -1.62 24.50
CA TRP A 1021 16.51 -2.49 24.81
C TRP A 1021 16.20 -3.94 24.43
N GLN A 1022 15.01 -4.44 24.76
CA GLN A 1022 14.57 -5.75 24.30
C GLN A 1022 14.63 -5.84 22.77
N ARG A 1023 13.97 -4.91 22.05
CA ARG A 1023 13.96 -4.87 20.57
C ARG A 1023 15.38 -4.72 19.96
N TYR A 1024 16.24 -3.94 20.59
CA TYR A 1024 17.62 -3.74 20.19
C TYR A 1024 18.45 -5.00 20.37
N ALA A 1025 18.41 -5.62 21.56
CA ALA A 1025 19.13 -6.83 21.85
C ALA A 1025 18.60 -8.05 21.05
N VAL A 1026 17.31 -8.09 20.69
CA VAL A 1026 16.78 -9.04 19.65
C VAL A 1026 17.56 -8.90 18.35
N SER A 1027 17.71 -7.66 17.89
CA SER A 1027 18.44 -7.36 16.66
C SER A 1027 19.94 -7.70 16.84
N LYS A 1028 20.49 -7.47 18.03
CA LYS A 1028 21.90 -7.72 18.36
C LYS A 1028 22.27 -9.20 18.32
N GLN A 1029 21.55 -10.08 19.03
CA GLN A 1029 21.89 -11.51 19.00
C GLN A 1029 21.69 -12.10 17.59
N ALA A 1030 20.76 -11.57 16.78
CA ALA A 1030 20.60 -11.96 15.39
C ALA A 1030 21.83 -11.61 14.54
N VAL A 1031 22.36 -10.38 14.63
CA VAL A 1031 23.57 -9.95 13.90
C VAL A 1031 24.83 -10.64 14.46
N ASP A 1032 24.95 -10.81 15.78
CA ASP A 1032 26.09 -11.52 16.40
C ASP A 1032 26.15 -13.00 15.99
N ARG A 1033 25.00 -13.67 15.82
CA ARG A 1033 24.92 -15.03 15.24
C ARG A 1033 25.28 -15.05 13.75
N LYS A 1034 25.04 -13.96 13.02
CA LYS A 1034 25.36 -13.80 11.58
C LYS A 1034 26.87 -13.57 11.36
N TYR A 1035 27.54 -12.88 12.29
CA TYR A 1035 28.98 -12.55 12.22
C TYR A 1035 29.72 -12.76 13.57
N PRO A 1036 29.88 -14.01 14.04
CA PRO A 1036 30.40 -14.32 15.38
C PRO A 1036 31.91 -14.07 15.58
N LYS A 1037 32.61 -13.52 14.57
CA LYS A 1037 34.04 -13.15 14.61
C LYS A 1037 34.27 -11.67 14.30
N SER A 1038 33.23 -10.84 14.44
CA SER A 1038 33.23 -9.44 14.02
C SER A 1038 32.63 -8.53 15.10
N THR A 1039 33.11 -7.29 15.17
CA THR A 1039 32.59 -6.28 16.10
C THR A 1039 31.31 -5.67 15.53
N ASN A 1040 30.16 -6.24 15.89
CA ASN A 1040 28.89 -5.90 15.25
C ASN A 1040 28.17 -4.70 15.89
N GLU A 1041 28.45 -4.40 17.17
CA GLU A 1041 28.00 -3.19 17.86
C GLU A 1041 29.14 -2.15 17.90
N GLN A 1042 28.82 -0.90 17.59
CA GLN A 1042 29.71 0.25 17.78
C GLN A 1042 29.00 1.36 18.58
N PHE A 1043 29.76 2.10 19.38
CA PHE A 1043 29.31 3.34 20.01
C PHE A 1043 29.48 4.49 19.02
N LEU A 1044 28.38 5.04 18.53
CA LEU A 1044 28.36 6.10 17.50
C LEU A 1044 27.49 7.27 17.95
N TYR A 1045 27.74 8.44 17.36
CA TYR A 1045 27.20 9.72 17.82
C TYR A 1045 26.08 10.25 16.92
N HIS A 1046 24.90 10.55 17.50
CA HIS A 1046 23.77 11.16 16.79
C HIS A 1046 23.43 12.52 17.38
N GLY A 1047 23.79 13.59 16.67
CA GLY A 1047 23.45 14.97 17.03
C GLY A 1047 21.97 15.26 16.80
N THR A 1048 21.33 15.93 17.76
CA THR A 1048 19.90 16.23 17.67
C THR A 1048 19.49 17.47 18.50
N THR A 1049 18.24 17.91 18.41
CA THR A 1049 17.72 19.05 19.20
C THR A 1049 17.06 18.61 20.52
N LYS A 1050 16.95 19.51 21.50
CA LYS A 1050 16.27 19.32 22.81
C LYS A 1050 14.90 18.64 22.64
N ASP A 1051 14.10 19.13 21.71
CA ASP A 1051 12.76 18.64 21.33
C ASP A 1051 12.79 17.29 20.59
N THR A 1052 13.91 16.89 19.99
CA THR A 1052 14.06 15.59 19.31
C THR A 1052 14.61 14.51 20.25
N CYS A 1053 15.41 14.87 21.26
CA CYS A 1053 15.86 13.97 22.33
C CYS A 1053 14.70 13.23 23.00
N GLN A 1054 13.66 13.95 23.41
CA GLN A 1054 12.48 13.37 24.04
C GLN A 1054 11.79 12.32 23.15
N LYS A 1055 11.86 12.48 21.83
CA LYS A 1055 11.27 11.58 20.84
C LYS A 1055 12.12 10.32 20.63
N ILE A 1056 13.46 10.46 20.64
CA ILE A 1056 14.43 9.36 20.56
C ILE A 1056 14.44 8.54 21.86
N ASN A 1057 14.54 9.18 23.04
CA ASN A 1057 14.45 8.51 24.35
C ASN A 1057 13.17 7.66 24.48
N LYS A 1058 12.03 8.18 23.97
CA LYS A 1058 10.73 7.50 24.05
C LYS A 1058 10.61 6.31 23.08
N ASN A 1059 10.86 6.52 21.78
CA ASN A 1059 10.45 5.59 20.72
C ASN A 1059 11.62 4.95 19.95
N GLY A 1060 12.86 5.24 20.34
CA GLY A 1060 14.07 4.82 19.67
C GLY A 1060 14.41 5.65 18.44
N PHE A 1061 15.46 5.23 17.75
CA PHE A 1061 15.81 5.76 16.44
C PHE A 1061 14.83 5.25 15.39
N ASN A 1062 14.40 6.12 14.48
CA ASN A 1062 13.33 5.79 13.55
C ASN A 1062 13.60 6.39 12.16
N ARG A 1063 13.80 5.50 11.18
CA ARG A 1063 14.16 5.80 9.79
C ARG A 1063 13.09 6.58 9.03
N SER A 1064 11.84 6.65 9.49
CA SER A 1064 10.83 7.53 8.89
C SER A 1064 11.12 9.02 9.08
N PHE A 1065 12.07 9.38 9.97
CA PHE A 1065 12.62 10.73 10.10
C PHE A 1065 13.95 10.94 9.36
N CYS A 1066 14.39 10.00 8.53
CA CYS A 1066 15.54 10.22 7.64
C CYS A 1066 15.28 11.42 6.70
N GLY A 1067 16.34 12.11 6.29
CA GLY A 1067 16.24 13.25 5.38
C GLY A 1067 16.02 14.61 6.03
N ARG A 1068 15.77 14.68 7.35
CA ARG A 1068 15.75 15.96 8.08
C ARG A 1068 17.06 16.74 7.96
N ASN A 1069 18.19 16.05 8.14
CA ASN A 1069 19.52 16.66 8.14
C ASN A 1069 20.42 16.12 7.00
N ALA A 1070 20.23 14.86 6.57
CA ALA A 1070 20.81 14.28 5.35
C ALA A 1070 20.13 12.94 4.95
N THR A 1071 20.24 12.56 3.66
CA THR A 1071 19.99 11.20 3.11
C THR A 1071 21.10 10.75 2.13
N LYS A 1072 22.29 11.36 2.22
CA LYS A 1072 23.41 11.20 1.26
C LYS A 1072 23.81 9.74 1.00
N PHE A 1073 23.73 8.89 2.01
CA PHE A 1073 24.15 7.49 1.99
C PHE A 1073 22.98 6.50 2.18
N GLY A 1074 21.73 6.98 2.05
CA GLY A 1074 20.50 6.19 2.15
C GLY A 1074 19.45 6.77 3.11
N ASN A 1075 18.27 6.16 3.10
CA ASN A 1075 17.07 6.56 3.84
C ASN A 1075 16.93 5.76 5.15
N GLY A 1076 17.96 5.83 5.99
CA GLY A 1076 18.01 5.26 7.35
C GLY A 1076 18.31 6.31 8.41
N THR A 1077 18.48 5.90 9.68
CA THR A 1077 18.99 6.79 10.74
C THR A 1077 20.51 6.92 10.63
N TYR A 1078 21.02 8.14 10.77
CA TYR A 1078 22.43 8.50 10.61
C TYR A 1078 23.16 8.55 11.94
N PHE A 1079 24.38 8.02 11.98
CA PHE A 1079 25.30 8.10 13.12
C PHE A 1079 26.72 8.40 12.65
N ALA A 1080 27.46 9.23 13.39
CA ALA A 1080 28.84 9.57 13.11
C ALA A 1080 29.81 8.86 14.07
N LYS A 1081 30.98 8.46 13.58
CA LYS A 1081 32.02 7.78 14.36
C LYS A 1081 32.65 8.67 15.43
N GLN A 1082 32.62 9.98 15.24
CA GLN A 1082 33.12 10.97 16.22
C GLN A 1082 32.06 12.01 16.53
N ALA A 1083 32.07 12.47 17.79
CA ALA A 1083 31.08 13.36 18.36
C ALA A 1083 31.12 14.74 17.70
N TYR A 1084 32.31 15.27 17.41
CA TYR A 1084 32.53 16.59 16.83
C TYR A 1084 31.61 16.89 15.63
N TYR A 1085 31.43 15.92 14.74
CA TYR A 1085 30.60 16.05 13.54
C TYR A 1085 29.12 16.21 13.92
N SER A 1086 28.63 15.32 14.78
CA SER A 1086 27.28 15.37 15.33
C SER A 1086 27.06 16.55 16.27
N CYS A 1087 28.11 17.14 16.84
CA CYS A 1087 28.05 18.39 17.62
C CYS A 1087 27.83 19.63 16.73
N HIS A 1088 27.97 19.56 15.41
CA HIS A 1088 27.73 20.71 14.55
C HIS A 1088 26.26 21.17 14.63
N ASN A 1089 26.02 22.49 14.54
CA ASN A 1089 24.68 23.08 14.74
C ASN A 1089 23.62 22.58 13.72
N SER A 1090 24.05 21.98 12.60
CA SER A 1090 23.18 21.31 11.61
C SER A 1090 22.57 20.00 12.11
N TYR A 1091 23.12 19.41 13.17
CA TYR A 1091 22.66 18.17 13.77
C TYR A 1091 22.27 18.41 15.24
N SER A 1092 23.21 18.94 16.01
CA SER A 1092 23.00 19.37 17.40
C SER A 1092 22.87 20.89 17.48
N LYS A 1093 21.68 21.41 17.15
CA LYS A 1093 21.40 22.85 17.23
C LYS A 1093 21.33 23.27 18.71
N PRO A 1094 22.00 24.37 19.14
CA PRO A 1094 21.80 24.94 20.45
C PRO A 1094 20.36 25.42 20.65
N ASP A 1095 19.90 25.33 21.89
CA ASP A 1095 18.64 25.91 22.37
C ASP A 1095 18.81 27.38 22.81
N GLU A 1096 17.76 27.90 23.47
CA GLU A 1096 17.67 29.26 23.99
C GLU A 1096 18.61 29.55 25.18
N GLU A 1097 19.09 28.50 25.85
CA GLU A 1097 20.08 28.54 26.94
C GLU A 1097 21.53 28.35 26.41
N GLY A 1098 21.69 28.12 25.10
CA GLY A 1098 22.96 27.77 24.45
C GLY A 1098 23.37 26.29 24.59
N LEU A 1099 22.50 25.45 25.16
CA LEU A 1099 22.72 24.02 25.39
C LEU A 1099 22.46 23.22 24.11
N LYS A 1100 23.34 22.24 23.87
CA LYS A 1100 23.42 21.39 22.70
C LYS A 1100 23.34 19.93 23.13
N TYR A 1101 22.74 19.10 22.27
CA TYR A 1101 22.28 17.77 22.63
C TYR A 1101 22.77 16.71 21.64
N ILE A 1102 23.35 15.62 22.16
CA ILE A 1102 23.95 14.57 21.33
C ILE A 1102 23.85 13.21 22.02
N TYR A 1103 23.44 12.19 21.27
CA TYR A 1103 23.47 10.81 21.75
C TYR A 1103 24.82 10.17 21.50
N ARG A 1104 25.36 9.50 22.52
CA ARG A 1104 26.18 8.31 22.36
C ARG A 1104 25.22 7.12 22.27
N ALA A 1105 25.16 6.46 21.13
CA ALA A 1105 24.23 5.38 20.84
C ALA A 1105 25.00 4.07 20.59
N ARG A 1106 24.41 2.94 20.99
CA ARG A 1106 24.83 1.62 20.53
C ARG A 1106 24.21 1.35 19.18
N VAL A 1107 25.00 0.92 18.21
CA VAL A 1107 24.55 0.78 16.82
C VAL A 1107 25.04 -0.55 16.24
N LEU A 1108 24.11 -1.32 15.68
CA LEU A 1108 24.41 -2.57 14.98
C LEU A 1108 24.86 -2.28 13.56
N THR A 1109 26.17 -2.34 13.34
CA THR A 1109 26.77 -2.09 12.02
C THR A 1109 26.95 -3.37 11.20
N GLY A 1110 27.05 -4.54 11.85
CA GLY A 1110 27.15 -5.86 11.19
C GLY A 1110 28.16 -5.88 10.03
N LYS A 1111 27.74 -6.36 8.85
CA LYS A 1111 28.48 -6.18 7.61
C LYS A 1111 27.95 -4.94 6.85
N PRO A 1112 28.76 -3.87 6.66
CA PRO A 1112 28.33 -2.67 5.95
C PRO A 1112 28.37 -2.83 4.42
N CYS A 1113 27.56 -2.04 3.71
CA CYS A 1113 27.68 -1.78 2.26
C CYS A 1113 27.97 -0.29 1.98
N ILE A 1114 28.38 0.06 0.76
CA ILE A 1114 28.54 1.47 0.37
C ILE A 1114 27.16 2.14 0.21
N GLY A 1115 26.93 3.22 0.95
CA GLY A 1115 25.64 3.90 1.01
C GLY A 1115 25.38 4.83 -0.17
N ASN A 1116 24.13 4.86 -0.63
CA ASN A 1116 23.71 5.59 -1.82
C ASN A 1116 22.41 6.37 -1.56
N LYS A 1117 22.32 7.62 -2.03
CA LYS A 1117 21.14 8.47 -1.82
C LYS A 1117 19.87 7.82 -2.39
N GLY A 1118 18.81 7.75 -1.59
CA GLY A 1118 17.53 7.14 -1.97
C GLY A 1118 17.41 5.62 -1.77
N MET A 1119 18.50 4.93 -1.40
CA MET A 1119 18.48 3.56 -0.88
C MET A 1119 17.50 3.45 0.30
N LYS A 1120 16.60 2.44 0.32
CA LYS A 1120 15.61 2.25 1.41
C LYS A 1120 15.91 1.05 2.32
N GLU A 1121 16.80 0.18 1.88
CA GLU A 1121 17.34 -0.98 2.58
C GLU A 1121 18.76 -1.24 2.05
N PRO A 1122 19.67 -1.85 2.82
CA PRO A 1122 21.06 -2.07 2.38
C PRO A 1122 21.14 -2.96 1.14
N SER A 1123 22.22 -2.85 0.37
CA SER A 1123 22.42 -3.69 -0.82
C SER A 1123 22.45 -5.19 -0.45
N PRO A 1124 22.05 -6.09 -1.37
CA PRO A 1124 22.29 -7.52 -1.24
C PRO A 1124 23.74 -7.85 -0.88
N VAL A 1125 23.96 -8.90 -0.09
CA VAL A 1125 25.30 -9.36 0.29
C VAL A 1125 26.07 -9.89 -0.93
N ASP A 1126 25.34 -10.48 -1.87
CA ASP A 1126 25.77 -10.84 -3.23
C ASP A 1126 24.60 -10.55 -4.19
N PRO A 1127 24.75 -9.64 -5.18
CA PRO A 1127 23.70 -9.33 -6.16
C PRO A 1127 23.27 -10.49 -7.08
N ASN A 1128 23.96 -11.63 -7.03
CA ASN A 1128 23.70 -12.80 -7.87
C ASN A 1128 23.10 -13.97 -7.06
N ASN A 1129 22.83 -13.78 -5.76
CA ASN A 1129 22.40 -14.85 -4.86
C ASN A 1129 21.41 -14.33 -3.81
N ASP A 1130 20.12 -14.44 -4.12
CA ASP A 1130 19.03 -13.98 -3.25
C ASP A 1130 19.00 -14.64 -1.85
N GLN A 1131 19.61 -15.82 -1.70
CA GLN A 1131 19.74 -16.51 -0.40
C GLN A 1131 20.79 -15.85 0.53
N ALA A 1132 21.65 -14.96 0.01
CA ALA A 1132 22.67 -14.28 0.80
C ALA A 1132 22.11 -13.14 1.68
N GLY A 1133 20.87 -12.71 1.43
CA GLY A 1133 20.20 -11.63 2.16
C GLY A 1133 20.83 -10.25 1.94
N LEU A 1134 20.51 -9.30 2.82
CA LEU A 1134 21.03 -7.92 2.77
C LEU A 1134 22.19 -7.69 3.75
N HIS A 1135 23.00 -6.68 3.45
CA HIS A 1135 23.91 -6.06 4.41
C HIS A 1135 23.13 -5.44 5.59
N ASP A 1136 23.79 -5.14 6.70
CA ASP A 1136 23.10 -4.76 7.95
C ASP A 1136 23.01 -3.23 8.12
N CYS A 1137 24.00 -2.51 7.57
CA CYS A 1137 23.97 -1.05 7.44
C CYS A 1137 24.59 -0.61 6.10
N ALA A 1138 24.53 0.70 5.84
CA ALA A 1138 25.32 1.32 4.79
C ALA A 1138 26.24 2.41 5.37
N VAL A 1139 27.38 2.65 4.72
CA VAL A 1139 28.41 3.59 5.18
C VAL A 1139 28.88 4.54 4.08
N ASP A 1140 29.50 5.65 4.47
CA ASP A 1140 30.11 6.62 3.55
C ASP A 1140 31.40 6.13 2.88
N ASN A 1141 32.17 5.28 3.57
CA ASN A 1141 33.39 4.67 3.06
C ASN A 1141 33.57 3.26 3.64
N LEU A 1142 33.96 2.27 2.81
CA LEU A 1142 34.08 0.88 3.25
C LEU A 1142 35.40 0.55 3.97
N GLN A 1143 36.45 1.35 3.77
CA GLN A 1143 37.78 1.13 4.34
C GLN A 1143 37.98 1.87 5.66
N ASN A 1144 37.45 3.10 5.77
CA ASN A 1144 37.38 3.86 7.02
C ASN A 1144 36.00 4.53 7.13
N PRO A 1145 34.95 3.78 7.50
CA PRO A 1145 33.61 4.34 7.68
C PRO A 1145 33.62 5.39 8.78
N PHE A 1146 33.01 6.54 8.49
CA PHE A 1146 32.83 7.65 9.43
C PHE A 1146 31.35 7.96 9.65
N ILE A 1147 30.49 7.78 8.64
CA ILE A 1147 29.03 7.86 8.74
C ILE A 1147 28.42 6.49 8.52
N PHE A 1148 27.52 6.09 9.42
CA PHE A 1148 26.76 4.85 9.36
C PHE A 1148 25.26 5.16 9.22
N VAL A 1149 24.57 4.41 8.35
CA VAL A 1149 23.15 4.55 8.05
C VAL A 1149 22.43 3.25 8.35
N ILE A 1150 21.48 3.31 9.28
CA ILE A 1150 20.79 2.15 9.84
C ILE A 1150 19.35 2.11 9.33
N PHE A 1151 18.98 1.02 8.67
CA PHE A 1151 17.70 0.86 7.98
C PHE A 1151 16.70 0.01 8.76
N CYS A 1152 17.05 -0.46 9.95
CA CYS A 1152 16.15 -1.12 10.89
C CYS A 1152 16.03 -0.27 12.15
N ASP A 1153 14.81 0.03 12.60
CA ASP A 1153 14.58 0.95 13.72
C ASP A 1153 15.02 0.35 15.07
N SER A 1154 15.09 -0.98 15.18
CA SER A 1154 15.71 -1.69 16.30
C SER A 1154 17.21 -1.95 16.11
N GLY A 1155 17.83 -1.42 15.05
CA GLY A 1155 19.26 -1.53 14.78
C GLY A 1155 20.14 -0.57 15.59
N ALA A 1156 19.56 0.30 16.40
CA ALA A 1156 20.29 1.23 17.26
C ALA A 1156 19.52 1.53 18.56
N TYR A 1157 20.26 1.74 19.66
CA TYR A 1157 19.73 2.06 20.98
C TYR A 1157 20.40 3.34 21.52
N PRO A 1158 19.64 4.37 21.95
CA PRO A 1158 20.22 5.57 22.55
C PRO A 1158 20.75 5.21 23.94
N ASP A 1159 22.07 5.25 24.15
CA ASP A 1159 22.73 4.73 25.37
C ASP A 1159 22.89 5.84 26.42
N TYR A 1160 23.43 6.99 25.99
CA TYR A 1160 23.54 8.21 26.78
C TYR A 1160 23.17 9.44 25.95
N LEU A 1161 22.42 10.36 26.54
CA LEU A 1161 22.26 11.73 26.06
C LEU A 1161 23.28 12.62 26.78
N ILE A 1162 24.05 13.40 26.02
CA ILE A 1162 25.02 14.37 26.52
C ILE A 1162 24.48 15.76 26.20
N THR A 1163 24.37 16.60 27.23
CA THR A 1163 24.01 18.01 27.16
C THR A 1163 25.27 18.84 27.41
N PHE A 1164 25.63 19.70 26.47
CA PHE A 1164 26.86 20.49 26.53
C PHE A 1164 26.64 21.88 25.96
N LYS A 1165 27.52 22.84 26.25
CA LYS A 1165 27.50 24.17 25.64
C LYS A 1165 28.89 24.55 25.14
N LEU A 1166 28.95 25.55 24.26
CA LEU A 1166 30.19 26.13 23.76
C LEU A 1166 30.47 27.45 24.47
N VAL A 1167 31.49 27.44 25.33
CA VAL A 1167 31.96 28.58 26.14
C VAL A 1167 33.06 29.30 25.37
#